data_AF-A0A0G0IZC8-F1
#
_entry.id   AF-A0A0G0IZC8-F1
#
_cell.length_a   1.000
_cell.length_b   1.000
_cell.length_c   1.000
_cell.angle_alpha   90.00
_cell.angle_beta   90.00
_cell.angle_gamma   90.00
#
_symmetry.space_group_name_H-M   'P 1'
#
loop_
_entity.id
_entity.type
_entity.pdbx_description
1 polymer ?
#
loop_
_entity_poly.entity_id
_entity_poly.type
_entity_poly.pdbx_seq_one_letter_code
_entity_poly.pdbx_strand_id
1 'polypeptide(L)'
;MSNLLKTGKKAVTVVVVMTTIMWSVGVFALPAAFAATSGDLIKIKCTGTNASVCQAVYYLGANGKRYVFPNEKTYKTWYADFSSVKEISQTEMESYPIGGNATYRPALKMVKITTDPKVYAVAKGGTLRWVQTEAIAVALYGSTWNKQIDDVPDVFFTNYTLGGDVTGTSSFDKTAETAGSTSINVDKNLSGSGPVTGGSTMTVALASDTPASGIVMGSASRVPFSTFTLTASSDGDVVVDSVTIIRGGISQDGEFADFDLLDASTMLPFNSLSKSLNSTHEAIFSDDITVAAGTTKKVIVSANMTSGALSSYAGETPTLGVNAIVLKGGATLVGTLPITGNYQNINGTMTVGTAAIAVGANSPAATTKEVGTKDYIVSSIKISNNSTATGQDFTVKSVTFTQNGSAAPEDLQNIRLINTNTSETLATVAAPATKKISFTGLNLTVKKGNNITLDLRLDIKSGSARTISLDVDQKSDVVIFDVLRTFNVVPTYTNASSATVSSSPYYNPSDTTIGNGKLRIESLAITSNKIAENAKKVLIGKFKFVVEGEKLNITSLGYKVTTSTASTGNGIITNVVSQDANGASLTSAKDPVLNIAGQLTATSTDTVSLSVGETTVMVYGDLDANFIANDTVQVGIFPEAITVRGDVSGNLITPTPAGQVQSTSLNVKAASLAVSVGSTPAAQTVVSGTPNFEVAQFILDASDSGMDIRITQVGILVKDTSAQPNILDTIKIYDGATEIPVNSSSQTCSGTTCSTTGRSTTTLSISAGNLKVTKGTTKVLSVKGNVGTADTSGSFLVELVEDLIAAIDEEGQTVTETYTAGAAASMTLSSGGTLQISLGTDPKAALVVGGTTVEIGKFIAKAKYEGMNISDVGFQIVANTETDIDGDYNNIDQIELWEQGGSAALGTQIVNAARATITAPLTLALDQEKTYVVKAKFKALTSNASASALSGEGVMVKLSYIYVKGTAVGSSSVTTNGISDNFKAFTELKSVPTVTVTPFTGAGVITSNEVTNLLKFNILEHYYQTLAISW
;
A
#
# COMPACT_ATOMS: atom_id res chain seq x y z
N MET A 1 69.67 -34.11 -73.73
CA MET A 1 68.19 -33.99 -73.80
C MET A 1 67.54 -34.13 -72.40
N SER A 2 68.11 -33.51 -71.35
CA SER A 2 67.59 -33.58 -69.97
C SER A 2 67.55 -32.23 -69.23
N ASN A 3 67.92 -31.13 -69.90
CA ASN A 3 67.93 -29.78 -69.32
C ASN A 3 66.85 -28.82 -69.88
N LEU A 4 66.05 -29.21 -70.89
CA LEU A 4 64.92 -28.39 -71.39
C LEU A 4 63.56 -28.71 -70.71
N LEU A 5 63.44 -29.87 -70.05
CA LEU A 5 62.19 -30.31 -69.40
C LEU A 5 62.04 -29.89 -67.93
N LYS A 6 63.12 -29.43 -67.28
CA LYS A 6 63.06 -28.86 -65.90
C LYS A 6 62.71 -27.37 -65.86
N THR A 7 62.89 -26.64 -66.97
CA THR A 7 62.61 -25.20 -67.04
C THR A 7 61.15 -24.92 -67.44
N GLY A 8 60.52 -25.79 -68.25
CA GLY A 8 59.11 -25.66 -68.67
C GLY A 8 58.07 -25.90 -67.57
N LYS A 9 58.33 -26.79 -66.59
CA LYS A 9 57.43 -27.00 -65.43
C LYS A 9 57.48 -25.85 -64.42
N LYS A 10 58.56 -25.07 -64.38
CA LYS A 10 58.68 -23.89 -63.50
C LYS A 10 58.04 -22.64 -64.11
N ALA A 11 58.01 -22.48 -65.44
CA ALA A 11 57.36 -21.35 -66.08
C ALA A 11 55.81 -21.42 -66.08
N VAL A 12 55.22 -22.60 -66.29
CA VAL A 12 53.74 -22.76 -66.30
C VAL A 12 53.14 -22.67 -64.89
N THR A 13 53.86 -23.13 -63.86
CA THR A 13 53.41 -23.01 -62.47
C THR A 13 53.50 -21.57 -61.96
N VAL A 14 54.48 -20.78 -62.42
CA VAL A 14 54.63 -19.37 -62.04
C VAL A 14 53.60 -18.47 -62.74
N VAL A 15 53.19 -18.76 -63.97
CA VAL A 15 52.15 -17.97 -64.68
C VAL A 15 50.74 -18.26 -64.17
N VAL A 16 50.42 -19.52 -63.81
CA VAL A 16 49.14 -19.87 -63.17
C VAL A 16 49.09 -19.34 -61.73
N VAL A 17 50.20 -19.36 -60.99
CA VAL A 17 50.24 -18.77 -59.63
C VAL A 17 50.23 -17.24 -59.66
N MET A 18 50.87 -16.57 -60.64
CA MET A 18 50.81 -15.11 -60.78
C MET A 18 49.43 -14.59 -61.21
N THR A 19 48.67 -15.34 -62.04
CA THR A 19 47.30 -14.94 -62.41
C THR A 19 46.27 -15.25 -61.32
N THR A 20 46.55 -16.20 -60.40
CA THR A 20 45.68 -16.49 -59.24
C THR A 20 46.04 -15.63 -58.02
N ILE A 21 47.30 -15.19 -57.87
CA ILE A 21 47.73 -14.26 -56.81
C ILE A 21 47.30 -12.81 -57.11
N MET A 22 47.19 -12.43 -58.39
CA MET A 22 46.68 -11.10 -58.75
C MET A 22 45.16 -10.91 -58.56
N TRP A 23 44.45 -11.95 -58.09
CA TRP A 23 43.07 -11.88 -57.58
C TRP A 23 42.95 -12.15 -56.06
N SER A 24 44.06 -12.40 -55.35
CA SER A 24 44.03 -12.70 -53.90
C SER A 24 44.88 -11.76 -53.04
N VAL A 25 45.70 -10.88 -53.64
CA VAL A 25 46.27 -9.73 -52.92
C VAL A 25 45.41 -8.52 -53.27
N GLY A 26 44.50 -8.21 -52.36
CA GLY A 26 43.67 -7.02 -52.42
C GLY A 26 44.53 -5.80 -52.72
N VAL A 27 44.23 -5.15 -53.84
CA VAL A 27 44.46 -3.72 -54.04
C VAL A 27 44.25 -3.04 -52.70
N PHE A 28 45.24 -2.29 -52.23
CA PHE A 28 45.06 -1.31 -51.16
C PHE A 28 43.86 -0.44 -51.54
N ALA A 29 42.69 -0.81 -51.03
CA ALA A 29 41.58 0.10 -50.91
C ALA A 29 42.05 1.10 -49.85
N LEU A 30 42.60 2.23 -50.31
CA LEU A 30 42.36 3.50 -49.64
C LEU A 30 40.89 3.45 -49.17
N PRO A 31 40.56 3.81 -47.91
CA PRO A 31 39.16 3.89 -47.52
C PRO A 31 38.49 4.74 -48.60
N ALA A 32 37.58 4.11 -49.35
CA ALA A 32 36.91 4.77 -50.43
C ALA A 32 36.26 5.98 -49.79
N ALA A 33 36.70 7.19 -50.17
CA ALA A 33 36.00 8.39 -49.78
C ALA A 33 34.53 8.15 -50.13
N PHE A 34 33.65 8.31 -49.14
CA PHE A 34 32.22 8.15 -49.34
C PHE A 34 31.82 8.97 -50.58
N ALA A 35 31.24 8.30 -51.57
CA ALA A 35 30.88 8.95 -52.83
C ALA A 35 29.70 9.91 -52.64
N ALA A 36 28.90 9.68 -51.59
CA ALA A 36 27.80 10.53 -51.18
C ALA A 36 28.19 11.50 -50.06
N THR A 37 27.68 12.72 -50.18
CA THR A 37 27.80 13.84 -49.24
C THR A 37 26.42 14.34 -48.83
N SER A 38 26.32 15.11 -47.75
CA SER A 38 25.02 15.67 -47.35
C SER A 38 24.36 16.45 -48.48
N GLY A 39 23.05 16.24 -48.66
CA GLY A 39 22.27 16.82 -49.73
C GLY A 39 22.15 15.91 -50.96
N ASP A 40 22.97 14.87 -51.06
CA ASP A 40 22.89 13.92 -52.16
C ASP A 40 21.65 13.04 -52.07
N LEU A 41 21.12 12.71 -53.25
CA LEU A 41 20.13 11.65 -53.42
C LEU A 41 20.86 10.36 -53.74
N ILE A 42 20.61 9.30 -52.98
CA ILE A 42 21.37 8.06 -53.05
C ILE A 42 20.45 6.85 -53.28
N LYS A 43 20.94 5.88 -54.05
CA LYS A 43 20.33 4.55 -54.20
C LYS A 43 21.41 3.48 -54.34
N ILE A 44 21.06 2.22 -54.16
CA ILE A 44 21.95 1.09 -54.47
C ILE A 44 21.83 0.68 -55.93
N LYS A 45 22.91 0.20 -56.53
CA LYS A 45 22.90 -0.32 -57.91
C LYS A 45 22.08 -1.60 -58.03
N CYS A 46 21.19 -1.68 -59.01
CA CYS A 46 20.39 -2.88 -59.27
C CYS A 46 21.25 -3.99 -59.90
N THR A 47 21.43 -5.09 -59.18
CA THR A 47 21.88 -6.39 -59.72
C THR A 47 20.69 -7.35 -59.75
N GLY A 48 20.67 -8.29 -60.71
CA GLY A 48 19.46 -9.04 -61.14
C GLY A 48 18.64 -9.80 -60.09
N THR A 49 19.12 -9.92 -58.84
CA THR A 49 18.39 -10.51 -57.70
C THR A 49 17.71 -9.50 -56.77
N ASN A 50 17.97 -8.19 -56.90
CA ASN A 50 17.58 -7.13 -55.96
C ASN A 50 16.58 -6.10 -56.54
N ALA A 51 15.84 -6.46 -57.60
CA ALA A 51 15.07 -5.51 -58.40
C ALA A 51 14.09 -4.61 -57.61
N SER A 52 13.52 -5.07 -56.50
CA SER A 52 12.56 -4.29 -55.69
C SER A 52 13.19 -3.40 -54.61
N VAL A 53 14.37 -3.76 -54.08
CA VAL A 53 15.08 -2.98 -53.03
C VAL A 53 16.01 -1.92 -53.61
N CYS A 54 16.50 -2.10 -54.84
CA CYS A 54 17.39 -1.15 -55.50
C CYS A 54 16.69 0.06 -56.17
N GLN A 55 15.35 0.08 -56.16
CA GLN A 55 14.54 1.17 -56.72
C GLN A 55 14.27 2.30 -55.70
N ALA A 56 14.51 2.05 -54.41
CA ALA A 56 14.30 3.06 -53.37
C ALA A 56 15.38 4.16 -53.44
N VAL A 57 14.93 5.41 -53.48
CA VAL A 57 15.78 6.60 -53.42
C VAL A 57 15.73 7.17 -52.00
N TYR A 58 16.87 7.58 -51.49
CA TYR A 58 17.01 8.21 -50.17
C TYR A 58 17.66 9.58 -50.31
N TYR A 59 17.37 10.48 -49.39
CA TYR A 59 18.08 11.74 -49.22
C TYR A 59 19.11 11.63 -48.09
N LEU A 60 20.37 11.95 -48.34
CA LEU A 60 21.41 11.96 -47.32
C LEU A 60 21.35 13.26 -46.51
N GLY A 61 20.79 13.18 -45.30
CA GLY A 61 20.66 14.30 -44.38
C GLY A 61 22.01 14.77 -43.84
N ALA A 62 22.11 16.04 -43.45
CA ALA A 62 23.35 16.59 -42.91
C ALA A 62 23.77 15.93 -41.59
N ASN A 63 22.83 15.35 -40.86
CA ASN A 63 23.08 14.55 -39.65
C ASN A 63 23.67 13.15 -39.93
N GLY A 64 24.11 12.84 -41.15
CA GLY A 64 24.69 11.55 -41.53
C GLY A 64 23.68 10.40 -41.66
N LYS A 65 22.38 10.71 -41.65
CA LYS A 65 21.31 9.71 -41.78
C LYS A 65 20.64 9.79 -43.14
N ARG A 66 20.16 8.65 -43.64
CA ARG A 66 19.39 8.58 -44.89
C ARG A 66 17.89 8.71 -44.62
N TYR A 67 17.22 9.58 -45.37
CA TYR A 67 15.78 9.85 -45.26
C TYR A 67 15.03 9.21 -46.43
N VAL A 68 13.98 8.46 -46.12
CA VAL A 68 13.23 7.66 -47.11
C VAL A 68 12.17 8.53 -47.77
N PHE A 69 12.04 8.48 -49.10
CA PHE A 69 10.87 9.02 -49.77
C PHE A 69 9.72 7.99 -49.74
N PRO A 70 8.57 8.30 -49.10
CA PRO A 70 7.46 7.34 -48.99
C PRO A 70 6.86 6.91 -50.34
N ASN A 71 6.89 7.82 -51.33
CA ASN A 71 6.41 7.58 -52.69
C ASN A 71 7.02 8.60 -53.66
N GLU A 72 6.87 8.32 -54.96
CA GLU A 72 7.35 9.18 -56.04
C GLU A 72 6.75 10.60 -56.01
N LYS A 73 5.49 10.74 -55.60
CA LYS A 73 4.83 12.05 -55.51
C LYS A 73 5.53 12.98 -54.51
N THR A 74 5.92 12.44 -53.36
CA THR A 74 6.70 13.16 -52.34
C THR A 74 8.05 13.59 -52.89
N TYR A 75 8.75 12.69 -53.59
CA TYR A 75 10.03 12.99 -54.25
C TYR A 75 9.89 14.15 -55.26
N LYS A 76 8.87 14.09 -56.12
CA LYS A 76 8.58 15.09 -57.15
C LYS A 76 8.23 16.49 -56.61
N THR A 77 7.97 16.61 -55.31
CA THR A 77 7.82 17.93 -54.67
C THR A 77 9.15 18.59 -54.33
N TRP A 78 10.22 17.82 -54.20
CA TRP A 78 11.56 18.31 -53.89
C TRP A 78 12.47 18.37 -55.12
N TYR A 79 12.32 17.41 -56.04
CA TYR A 79 13.21 17.24 -57.19
C TYR A 79 12.39 16.98 -58.46
N ALA A 80 12.84 17.52 -59.59
CA ALA A 80 12.08 17.45 -60.85
C ALA A 80 12.12 16.04 -61.49
N ASP A 81 13.27 15.39 -61.44
CA ASP A 81 13.52 14.08 -62.02
C ASP A 81 14.60 13.31 -61.22
N PHE A 82 14.88 12.06 -61.60
CA PHE A 82 15.85 11.19 -60.93
C PHE A 82 17.29 11.34 -61.43
N SER A 83 17.60 12.35 -62.24
CA SER A 83 18.93 12.50 -62.88
C SER A 83 20.05 12.78 -61.89
N SER A 84 19.75 13.37 -60.73
CA SER A 84 20.71 13.70 -59.68
C SER A 84 20.89 12.58 -58.64
N VAL A 85 20.26 11.41 -58.83
CA VAL A 85 20.40 10.27 -57.90
C VAL A 85 21.71 9.55 -58.15
N LYS A 86 22.58 9.52 -57.14
CA LYS A 86 23.86 8.82 -57.13
C LYS A 86 23.69 7.36 -56.76
N GLU A 87 24.40 6.48 -57.47
CA GLU A 87 24.52 5.06 -57.12
C GLU A 87 25.69 4.86 -56.16
N ILE A 88 25.42 4.29 -54.99
CA ILE A 88 26.42 3.94 -53.97
C ILE A 88 26.46 2.43 -53.74
N SER A 89 27.55 1.95 -53.12
CA SER A 89 27.68 0.53 -52.76
C SER A 89 26.71 0.14 -51.64
N GLN A 90 26.37 -1.14 -51.53
CA GLN A 90 25.53 -1.65 -50.43
C GLN A 90 26.16 -1.37 -49.06
N THR A 91 27.48 -1.57 -48.94
CA THR A 91 28.24 -1.32 -47.69
C THR A 91 28.24 0.16 -47.31
N GLU A 92 28.38 1.07 -48.29
CA GLU A 92 28.25 2.51 -48.04
C GLU A 92 26.82 2.88 -47.63
N MET A 93 25.81 2.31 -48.29
CA MET A 93 24.41 2.54 -47.90
C MET A 93 24.20 2.14 -46.45
N GLU A 94 24.62 0.94 -46.04
CA GLU A 94 24.51 0.39 -44.68
C GLU A 94 25.17 1.26 -43.60
N SER A 95 26.21 2.03 -43.97
CA SER A 95 26.87 2.97 -43.06
C SER A 95 26.02 4.20 -42.68
N TYR A 96 24.98 4.53 -43.46
CA TYR A 96 24.05 5.63 -43.19
C TYR A 96 22.77 5.12 -42.51
N PRO A 97 22.56 5.35 -41.20
CA PRO A 97 21.34 4.90 -40.50
C PRO A 97 20.09 5.59 -41.05
N ILE A 98 18.92 4.96 -40.89
CA ILE A 98 17.64 5.57 -41.30
C ILE A 98 17.28 6.73 -40.35
N GLY A 99 17.04 7.91 -40.90
CA GLY A 99 16.70 9.14 -40.15
C GLY A 99 15.21 9.45 -40.08
N GLY A 100 14.37 8.67 -40.76
CA GLY A 100 12.93 8.89 -40.90
C GLY A 100 12.51 9.13 -42.36
N ASN A 101 11.30 9.61 -42.56
CA ASN A 101 10.75 9.84 -43.90
C ASN A 101 10.81 11.31 -44.30
N ALA A 102 11.11 11.57 -45.58
CA ALA A 102 10.88 12.86 -46.20
C ALA A 102 9.37 13.14 -46.29
N THR A 103 8.99 14.39 -46.02
CA THR A 103 7.61 14.90 -46.11
C THR A 103 7.43 15.69 -47.39
N TYR A 104 6.19 15.98 -47.80
CA TYR A 104 5.94 16.86 -48.94
C TYR A 104 6.62 18.22 -48.74
N ARG A 105 7.19 18.79 -49.81
CA ARG A 105 7.82 20.11 -49.73
C ARG A 105 6.81 21.17 -49.30
N PRO A 106 7.12 21.98 -48.27
CA PRO A 106 6.21 23.00 -47.79
C PRO A 106 5.72 23.91 -48.88
N ALA A 107 4.46 24.31 -48.75
CA ALA A 107 3.74 25.22 -49.61
C ALA A 107 3.62 24.80 -51.10
N LEU A 108 4.20 23.69 -51.56
CA LEU A 108 4.15 23.34 -52.99
C LEU A 108 2.84 22.64 -53.39
N LYS A 109 2.39 21.67 -52.59
CA LYS A 109 1.16 20.90 -52.78
C LYS A 109 0.33 20.92 -51.50
N MET A 110 -0.98 20.73 -51.66
CA MET A 110 -1.87 20.43 -50.54
C MET A 110 -1.92 18.91 -50.37
N VAL A 111 -2.16 18.43 -49.15
CA VAL A 111 -2.31 17.01 -48.89
C VAL A 111 -3.62 16.69 -48.19
N LYS A 112 -4.13 15.49 -48.45
CA LYS A 112 -5.29 14.93 -47.76
C LYS A 112 -4.90 13.56 -47.22
N ILE A 113 -5.29 13.26 -45.99
CA ILE A 113 -5.11 11.92 -45.44
C ILE A 113 -6.27 11.07 -45.93
N THR A 114 -6.02 9.85 -46.40
CA THR A 114 -7.08 9.00 -47.00
C THR A 114 -8.25 8.72 -46.06
N THR A 115 -8.03 8.82 -44.75
CA THR A 115 -9.02 8.61 -43.68
C THR A 115 -9.59 9.91 -43.08
N ASP A 116 -9.13 11.09 -43.52
CA ASP A 116 -9.57 12.40 -43.02
C ASP A 116 -10.15 13.24 -44.18
N PRO A 117 -11.40 13.76 -44.10
CA PRO A 117 -11.96 14.58 -45.16
C PRO A 117 -11.23 15.92 -45.37
N LYS A 118 -10.44 16.40 -44.40
CA LYS A 118 -9.78 17.72 -44.43
C LYS A 118 -8.63 17.80 -45.43
N VAL A 119 -8.43 19.00 -45.99
CA VAL A 119 -7.32 19.32 -46.89
C VAL A 119 -6.34 20.26 -46.19
N TYR A 120 -5.07 19.88 -46.17
CA TYR A 120 -4.03 20.57 -45.42
C TYR A 120 -3.02 21.25 -46.34
N ALA A 121 -2.63 22.46 -46.00
CA ALA A 121 -1.41 23.07 -46.51
C ALA A 121 -0.22 22.55 -45.68
N VAL A 122 0.88 22.19 -46.36
CA VAL A 122 2.10 21.73 -45.68
C VAL A 122 2.98 22.94 -45.37
N ALA A 123 3.25 23.20 -44.09
CA ALA A 123 4.20 24.18 -43.59
C ALA A 123 5.55 23.53 -43.27
N LYS A 124 6.57 24.36 -43.02
CA LYS A 124 7.93 23.94 -42.66
C LYS A 124 7.95 22.86 -41.55
N GLY A 125 8.82 21.88 -41.70
CA GLY A 125 8.98 20.77 -40.74
C GLY A 125 7.95 19.64 -40.92
N GLY A 126 7.20 19.63 -42.02
CA GLY A 126 6.12 18.68 -42.24
C GLY A 126 4.89 18.96 -41.35
N THR A 127 4.57 20.23 -41.12
CA THR A 127 3.41 20.61 -40.32
C THR A 127 2.17 20.79 -41.21
N LEU A 128 1.10 20.05 -40.94
CA LEU A 128 -0.16 20.13 -41.65
C LEU A 128 -1.06 21.19 -41.02
N ARG A 129 -1.51 22.16 -41.83
CA ARG A 129 -2.38 23.24 -41.42
C ARG A 129 -3.68 23.17 -42.21
N TRP A 130 -4.80 22.95 -41.52
CA TRP A 130 -6.09 22.73 -42.19
C TRP A 130 -6.56 24.00 -42.89
N VAL A 131 -6.85 23.90 -44.19
CA VAL A 131 -7.44 25.01 -44.97
C VAL A 131 -8.96 24.92 -44.87
N GLN A 132 -9.55 25.84 -44.11
CA GLN A 132 -10.94 25.71 -43.65
C GLN A 132 -11.99 25.94 -44.74
N THR A 133 -11.67 26.69 -45.80
CA THR A 133 -12.63 27.03 -46.86
C THR A 133 -12.01 26.97 -48.25
N GLU A 134 -12.85 26.69 -49.26
CA GLU A 134 -12.47 26.71 -50.68
C GLU A 134 -11.97 28.10 -51.12
N ALA A 135 -12.57 29.18 -50.63
CA ALA A 135 -12.14 30.54 -50.96
C ALA A 135 -10.68 30.80 -50.55
N ILE A 136 -10.25 30.29 -49.39
CA ILE A 136 -8.86 30.39 -48.93
C ILE A 136 -7.95 29.51 -49.81
N ALA A 137 -8.38 28.31 -50.18
CA ALA A 137 -7.61 27.43 -51.06
C ALA A 137 -7.41 28.03 -52.46
N VAL A 138 -8.45 28.62 -53.05
CA VAL A 138 -8.37 29.36 -54.32
C VAL A 138 -7.43 30.55 -54.20
N ALA A 139 -7.48 31.30 -53.09
CA ALA A 139 -6.62 32.45 -52.89
C ALA A 139 -5.13 32.08 -52.72
N LEU A 140 -4.81 30.94 -52.08
CA LEU A 140 -3.44 30.50 -51.83
C LEU A 140 -2.84 29.67 -52.98
N TYR A 141 -3.64 28.83 -53.65
CA TYR A 141 -3.19 27.86 -54.67
C TYR A 141 -3.77 28.10 -56.07
N GLY A 142 -4.60 29.13 -56.24
CA GLY A 142 -5.25 29.49 -57.49
C GLY A 142 -6.51 28.68 -57.78
N SER A 143 -7.15 28.98 -58.91
CA SER A 143 -8.40 28.32 -59.34
C SER A 143 -8.27 26.81 -59.61
N THR A 144 -7.04 26.28 -59.66
CA THR A 144 -6.74 24.85 -59.86
C THR A 144 -6.29 24.14 -58.58
N TRP A 145 -6.53 24.73 -57.41
CA TRP A 145 -6.12 24.16 -56.11
C TRP A 145 -6.57 22.69 -55.93
N ASN A 146 -7.76 22.34 -56.41
CA ASN A 146 -8.31 20.99 -56.35
C ASN A 146 -7.51 19.95 -57.15
N LYS A 147 -6.70 20.38 -58.13
CA LYS A 147 -5.74 19.53 -58.87
C LYS A 147 -4.36 19.49 -58.22
N GLN A 148 -4.17 20.20 -57.12
CA GLN A 148 -2.91 20.29 -56.38
C GLN A 148 -2.99 19.60 -55.01
N ILE A 149 -3.98 18.74 -54.81
CA ILE A 149 -4.15 17.90 -53.63
C ILE A 149 -3.62 16.51 -53.95
N ASP A 150 -2.70 16.01 -53.13
CA ASP A 150 -2.25 14.62 -53.18
C ASP A 150 -2.69 13.85 -51.93
N ASP A 151 -3.18 12.63 -52.12
CA ASP A 151 -3.52 11.72 -51.03
C ASP A 151 -2.25 11.16 -50.36
N VAL A 152 -2.25 11.20 -49.03
CA VAL A 152 -1.24 10.58 -48.17
C VAL A 152 -1.90 9.42 -47.43
N PRO A 153 -1.42 8.17 -47.62
CA PRO A 153 -1.89 7.03 -46.82
C PRO A 153 -1.77 7.30 -45.31
N ASP A 154 -2.75 6.83 -44.55
CA ASP A 154 -2.84 6.99 -43.09
C ASP A 154 -1.58 6.52 -42.34
N VAL A 155 -0.93 5.45 -42.79
CA VAL A 155 0.35 4.95 -42.23
C VAL A 155 1.49 5.98 -42.26
N PHE A 156 1.42 6.98 -43.15
CA PHE A 156 2.41 8.05 -43.24
C PHE A 156 1.97 9.34 -42.55
N PHE A 157 0.77 9.38 -41.96
CA PHE A 157 0.27 10.55 -41.24
C PHE A 157 1.14 10.89 -40.04
N THR A 158 1.72 9.89 -39.37
CA THR A 158 2.68 10.03 -38.25
C THR A 158 3.98 10.75 -38.63
N ASN A 159 4.27 10.92 -39.93
CA ASN A 159 5.43 11.70 -40.39
C ASN A 159 5.16 13.22 -40.35
N TYR A 160 3.93 13.63 -40.05
CA TYR A 160 3.50 15.02 -40.01
C TYR A 160 3.08 15.44 -38.61
N THR A 161 3.16 16.74 -38.33
CA THR A 161 2.63 17.36 -37.12
C THR A 161 1.42 18.23 -37.47
N LEU A 162 0.39 18.29 -36.62
CA LEU A 162 -0.73 19.21 -36.83
C LEU A 162 -0.37 20.61 -36.30
N GLY A 163 -0.51 21.63 -37.15
CA GLY A 163 -0.33 23.02 -36.79
C GLY A 163 -1.65 23.78 -36.73
N GLY A 164 -1.59 25.07 -36.39
CA GLY A 164 -2.79 25.91 -36.36
C GLY A 164 -3.46 26.02 -37.73
N ASP A 165 -4.78 26.12 -37.75
CA ASP A 165 -5.57 26.21 -38.97
C ASP A 165 -5.19 27.43 -39.84
N VAL A 166 -5.48 27.34 -41.13
CA VAL A 166 -5.40 28.46 -42.09
C VAL A 166 -6.80 29.07 -42.21
N THR A 167 -7.07 30.06 -41.38
CA THR A 167 -8.38 30.74 -41.28
C THR A 167 -8.50 31.96 -42.22
N GLY A 168 -7.40 32.36 -42.86
CA GLY A 168 -7.35 33.45 -43.84
C GLY A 168 -6.00 33.53 -44.58
N THR A 169 -5.91 34.32 -45.65
CA THR A 169 -4.71 34.36 -46.52
C THR A 169 -3.45 34.90 -45.84
N SER A 170 -3.58 35.73 -44.80
CA SER A 170 -2.44 36.22 -44.00
C SER A 170 -1.88 35.18 -43.03
N SER A 171 -2.61 34.08 -42.76
CA SER A 171 -2.22 33.07 -41.77
C SER A 171 -1.25 32.01 -42.33
N PHE A 172 -1.07 31.98 -43.66
CA PHE A 172 -0.20 31.05 -44.36
C PHE A 172 0.42 31.75 -45.58
N ASP A 173 1.71 32.09 -45.49
CA ASP A 173 2.46 32.68 -46.61
C ASP A 173 3.21 31.59 -47.37
N LYS A 174 2.64 31.23 -48.53
CA LYS A 174 3.19 30.20 -49.42
C LYS A 174 4.62 30.51 -49.89
N THR A 175 4.93 31.80 -50.09
CA THR A 175 6.24 32.24 -50.55
C THR A 175 7.27 32.11 -49.43
N ALA A 176 6.91 32.54 -48.21
CA ALA A 176 7.77 32.41 -47.04
C ALA A 176 8.04 30.95 -46.66
N GLU A 177 7.01 30.09 -46.70
CA GLU A 177 7.14 28.66 -46.41
C GLU A 177 8.04 27.96 -47.45
N THR A 178 7.88 28.27 -48.73
CA THR A 178 8.73 27.70 -49.80
C THR A 178 10.17 28.20 -49.70
N ALA A 179 10.37 29.48 -49.39
CA ALA A 179 11.70 30.09 -49.20
C ALA A 179 12.38 29.60 -47.91
N GLY A 180 11.60 29.27 -46.88
CA GLY A 180 12.07 28.73 -45.60
C GLY A 180 12.45 27.25 -45.63
N SER A 181 12.19 26.55 -46.74
CA SER A 181 12.42 25.13 -46.96
C SER A 181 13.04 24.85 -48.35
N THR A 182 14.27 25.35 -48.54
CA THR A 182 15.04 25.20 -49.78
C THR A 182 15.59 23.80 -50.02
N SER A 183 15.77 23.01 -48.96
CA SER A 183 16.17 21.60 -49.02
C SER A 183 15.54 20.82 -47.85
N ILE A 184 15.58 19.49 -47.92
CA ILE A 184 15.12 18.63 -46.82
C ILE A 184 15.94 18.87 -45.54
N ASN A 185 17.21 19.26 -45.66
CA ASN A 185 18.01 19.69 -44.51
C ASN A 185 17.42 20.94 -43.83
N VAL A 186 17.06 21.95 -44.61
CA VAL A 186 16.51 23.21 -44.06
C VAL A 186 15.09 23.02 -43.52
N ASP A 187 14.28 22.19 -44.19
CA ASP A 187 12.89 21.92 -43.78
C ASP A 187 12.79 21.17 -42.47
N LYS A 188 13.53 20.07 -42.36
CA LYS A 188 13.53 19.22 -41.16
C LYS A 188 14.52 19.69 -40.10
N ASN A 189 15.13 20.87 -40.29
CA ASN A 189 16.23 21.38 -39.46
C ASN A 189 17.31 20.31 -39.24
N LEU A 190 17.64 19.55 -40.29
CA LEU A 190 18.77 18.64 -40.30
C LEU A 190 20.02 19.50 -40.43
N SER A 191 20.46 20.03 -39.30
CA SER A 191 21.84 20.42 -39.14
C SER A 191 22.65 19.13 -39.14
N GLY A 192 23.68 19.09 -39.97
CA GLY A 192 24.77 18.23 -39.62
C GLY A 192 25.32 18.70 -38.28
N SER A 193 26.11 17.84 -37.67
CA SER A 193 27.39 18.34 -37.24
C SER A 193 28.11 18.97 -38.46
N GLY A 194 27.62 20.08 -39.02
CA GLY A 194 28.53 21.13 -39.43
C GLY A 194 29.33 21.43 -38.18
N PRO A 195 30.66 21.58 -38.30
CA PRO A 195 31.56 21.46 -37.17
C PRO A 195 30.88 22.13 -35.99
N VAL A 196 30.64 21.36 -34.92
CA VAL A 196 30.75 21.95 -33.57
C VAL A 196 31.83 22.99 -33.72
N THR A 197 31.61 24.25 -33.37
CA THR A 197 32.72 25.20 -33.27
C THR A 197 33.66 24.51 -32.32
N GLY A 198 34.56 23.77 -32.93
CA GLY A 198 35.26 22.66 -32.35
C GLY A 198 36.56 23.32 -32.03
N GLY A 199 37.04 23.09 -30.82
CA GLY A 199 38.21 23.80 -30.36
C GLY A 199 39.25 23.83 -31.47
N SER A 200 39.72 25.01 -31.85
CA SER A 200 40.60 25.20 -33.00
C SER A 200 41.82 24.28 -32.96
N THR A 201 42.24 23.85 -31.76
CA THR A 201 43.36 22.95 -31.55
C THR A 201 43.09 21.88 -30.48
N MET A 202 43.71 20.72 -30.64
CA MET A 202 43.92 19.71 -29.59
C MET A 202 45.41 19.60 -29.33
N THR A 203 45.86 19.94 -28.12
CA THR A 203 47.27 19.71 -27.73
C THR A 203 47.41 18.32 -27.14
N VAL A 204 48.37 17.54 -27.66
CA VAL A 204 48.73 16.22 -27.13
C VAL A 204 50.16 16.21 -26.60
N ALA A 205 50.34 15.68 -25.39
CA ALA A 205 51.65 15.54 -24.75
C ALA A 205 51.70 14.31 -23.84
N LEU A 206 52.89 13.75 -23.63
CA LEU A 206 53.12 12.74 -22.61
C LEU A 206 52.80 13.35 -21.24
N ALA A 207 52.00 12.64 -20.44
CA ALA A 207 51.65 13.09 -19.12
C ALA A 207 52.84 12.90 -18.17
N SER A 208 53.06 13.85 -17.25
CA SER A 208 54.17 13.78 -16.28
C SER A 208 54.04 12.60 -15.30
N ASP A 209 52.83 12.07 -15.14
CA ASP A 209 52.49 10.88 -14.36
C ASP A 209 52.40 9.61 -15.21
N THR A 210 53.01 9.60 -16.40
CA THR A 210 53.20 8.35 -17.15
C THR A 210 53.93 7.32 -16.27
N PRO A 211 53.55 6.02 -16.33
CA PRO A 211 54.14 5.00 -15.47
C PRO A 211 55.67 4.96 -15.55
N ALA A 212 56.33 4.89 -14.40
CA ALA A 212 57.76 4.60 -14.34
C ALA A 212 58.05 3.16 -14.80
N SER A 213 59.28 2.89 -15.24
CA SER A 213 59.69 1.52 -15.57
C SER A 213 59.58 0.61 -14.36
N GLY A 214 58.80 -0.47 -14.50
CA GLY A 214 58.54 -1.44 -13.45
C GLY A 214 58.57 -2.87 -13.96
N ILE A 215 57.97 -3.77 -13.19
CA ILE A 215 57.80 -5.19 -13.54
C ILE A 215 56.35 -5.42 -13.94
N VAL A 216 56.12 -6.16 -15.01
CA VAL A 216 54.79 -6.59 -15.47
C VAL A 216 54.71 -8.12 -15.39
N MET A 217 53.59 -8.62 -14.85
CA MET A 217 53.39 -10.04 -14.54
C MET A 217 52.35 -10.72 -15.44
N GLY A 218 52.39 -12.06 -15.48
CA GLY A 218 51.46 -12.87 -16.25
C GLY A 218 50.00 -12.68 -15.81
N SER A 219 49.09 -12.63 -16.78
CA SER A 219 47.65 -12.44 -16.59
C SER A 219 47.24 -11.11 -15.95
N ALA A 220 48.17 -10.17 -15.73
CA ALA A 220 47.84 -8.83 -15.26
C ALA A 220 47.01 -8.09 -16.31
N SER A 221 46.02 -7.33 -15.86
CA SER A 221 45.11 -6.58 -16.73
C SER A 221 45.22 -5.09 -16.48
N ARG A 222 44.82 -4.29 -17.48
CA ARG A 222 44.83 -2.83 -17.45
C ARG A 222 46.20 -2.28 -17.00
N VAL A 223 47.28 -2.95 -17.41
CA VAL A 223 48.65 -2.55 -17.04
C VAL A 223 48.94 -1.24 -17.77
N PRO A 224 49.18 -0.13 -17.06
CA PRO A 224 49.43 1.14 -17.71
C PRO A 224 50.87 1.16 -18.25
N PHE A 225 51.05 1.50 -19.53
CA PHE A 225 52.37 1.64 -20.15
C PHE A 225 52.72 3.10 -20.44
N SER A 226 51.75 3.86 -20.93
CA SER A 226 51.90 5.29 -21.16
C SER A 226 50.64 6.05 -20.79
N THR A 227 50.81 7.28 -20.34
CA THR A 227 49.70 8.21 -20.12
C THR A 227 49.96 9.46 -20.93
N PHE A 228 48.97 9.89 -21.70
CA PHE A 228 49.03 11.10 -22.49
C PHE A 228 47.87 12.03 -22.13
N THR A 229 48.08 13.32 -22.36
CA THR A 229 47.10 14.37 -22.13
C THR A 229 46.53 14.81 -23.47
N LEU A 230 45.22 15.04 -23.49
CA LEU A 230 44.49 15.67 -24.58
C LEU A 230 43.90 16.97 -24.03
N THR A 231 44.35 18.12 -24.53
CA THR A 231 43.85 19.43 -24.09
C THR A 231 43.16 20.13 -25.25
N ALA A 232 41.84 20.30 -25.14
CA ALA A 232 41.07 21.07 -26.10
C ALA A 232 41.23 22.57 -25.84
N SER A 233 41.30 23.37 -26.90
CA SER A 233 41.27 24.83 -26.76
C SER A 233 39.93 25.32 -26.18
N SER A 234 39.92 26.51 -25.59
CA SER A 234 38.76 27.05 -24.85
C SER A 234 37.60 27.51 -25.74
N ASP A 235 37.79 27.52 -27.05
CA ASP A 235 36.84 27.97 -28.07
C ASP A 235 35.84 26.89 -28.52
N GLY A 236 35.99 25.65 -28.04
CA GLY A 236 35.03 24.58 -28.32
C GLY A 236 35.47 23.19 -27.86
N ASP A 237 34.51 22.28 -27.76
CA ASP A 237 34.81 20.86 -27.52
C ASP A 237 35.57 20.28 -28.72
N VAL A 238 36.50 19.37 -28.49
CA VAL A 238 37.21 18.65 -29.55
C VAL A 238 36.98 17.15 -29.39
N VAL A 239 36.63 16.48 -30.48
CA VAL A 239 36.36 15.04 -30.51
C VAL A 239 37.49 14.33 -31.23
N VAL A 240 38.14 13.39 -30.55
CA VAL A 240 39.05 12.42 -31.17
C VAL A 240 38.21 11.35 -31.84
N ASP A 241 38.43 11.12 -33.13
CA ASP A 241 37.79 10.07 -33.94
C ASP A 241 38.49 8.72 -33.77
N SER A 242 39.83 8.75 -33.75
CA SER A 242 40.62 7.54 -33.55
C SER A 242 41.96 7.81 -32.89
N VAL A 243 42.47 6.79 -32.20
CA VAL A 243 43.81 6.74 -31.62
C VAL A 243 44.47 5.46 -32.07
N THR A 244 45.63 5.56 -32.71
CA THR A 244 46.47 4.42 -33.07
C THR A 244 47.61 4.33 -32.07
N ILE A 245 47.73 3.20 -31.39
CA ILE A 245 48.89 2.89 -30.54
C ILE A 245 49.90 2.04 -31.31
N ILE A 246 51.16 2.11 -30.92
CA ILE A 246 52.25 1.30 -31.46
C ILE A 246 53.06 0.68 -30.34
N ARG A 247 53.46 -0.58 -30.52
CA ARG A 247 54.40 -1.27 -29.65
C ARG A 247 55.84 -1.03 -30.12
N GLY A 248 56.72 -0.70 -29.19
CA GLY A 248 58.17 -0.58 -29.40
C GLY A 248 58.97 -1.32 -28.33
N GLY A 249 60.28 -1.06 -28.29
CA GLY A 249 61.21 -1.73 -27.38
C GLY A 249 61.68 -3.09 -27.89
N ILE A 250 62.53 -3.77 -27.11
CA ILE A 250 63.00 -5.12 -27.44
C ILE A 250 61.96 -6.09 -26.89
N SER A 251 60.95 -6.38 -27.71
CA SER A 251 59.76 -7.13 -27.28
C SER A 251 59.02 -7.78 -28.46
N GLN A 252 58.13 -8.74 -28.17
CA GLN A 252 57.27 -9.44 -29.12
C GLN A 252 55.78 -9.18 -28.89
N ASP A 253 54.97 -9.21 -29.95
CA ASP A 253 53.51 -8.97 -29.84
C ASP A 253 52.80 -9.98 -28.93
N GLY A 254 53.33 -11.21 -28.83
CA GLY A 254 52.76 -12.30 -28.03
C GLY A 254 52.77 -12.07 -26.51
N GLU A 255 53.49 -11.07 -26.03
CA GLU A 255 53.45 -10.62 -24.62
C GLU A 255 52.06 -10.12 -24.21
N PHE A 256 51.30 -9.58 -25.18
CA PHE A 256 50.04 -8.91 -24.96
C PHE A 256 48.86 -9.74 -25.47
N ALA A 257 47.81 -9.83 -24.67
CA ALA A 257 46.54 -10.41 -25.09
C ALA A 257 45.74 -9.42 -25.93
N ASP A 258 45.56 -8.20 -25.41
CA ASP A 258 44.84 -7.09 -26.05
C ASP A 258 45.13 -5.78 -25.30
N PHE A 259 44.59 -4.67 -25.83
CA PHE A 259 44.85 -3.31 -25.38
C PHE A 259 43.55 -2.52 -25.18
N ASP A 260 43.57 -1.61 -24.20
CA ASP A 260 42.48 -0.69 -23.88
C ASP A 260 43.00 0.72 -23.64
N LEU A 261 42.22 1.74 -24.00
CA LEU A 261 42.46 3.13 -23.65
C LEU A 261 41.61 3.51 -22.45
N LEU A 262 42.23 3.88 -21.32
CA LEU A 262 41.49 4.16 -20.09
C LEU A 262 41.45 5.65 -19.78
N ASP A 263 40.33 6.12 -19.22
CA ASP A 263 40.26 7.44 -18.59
C ASP A 263 41.03 7.39 -17.27
N ALA A 264 42.07 8.22 -17.12
CA ALA A 264 42.90 8.20 -15.92
C ALA A 264 42.14 8.58 -14.64
N SER A 265 41.00 9.28 -14.75
CA SER A 265 40.20 9.70 -13.60
C SER A 265 39.28 8.61 -13.08
N THR A 266 38.72 7.78 -13.98
CA THR A 266 37.75 6.73 -13.62
C THR A 266 38.31 5.33 -13.73
N MET A 267 39.45 5.16 -14.41
CA MET A 267 40.04 3.89 -14.83
C MET A 267 39.14 3.04 -15.74
N LEU A 268 38.05 3.62 -16.26
CA LEU A 268 37.15 2.96 -17.20
C LEU A 268 37.67 3.10 -18.64
N PRO A 269 37.45 2.10 -19.51
CA PRO A 269 37.90 2.16 -20.89
C PRO A 269 37.04 3.14 -21.71
N PHE A 270 37.67 3.90 -22.60
CA PHE A 270 36.99 4.67 -23.64
C PHE A 270 36.47 3.76 -24.76
N ASN A 271 37.21 2.68 -25.03
CA ASN A 271 36.90 1.75 -26.10
C ASN A 271 35.82 0.74 -25.68
N SER A 272 34.93 0.43 -26.62
CA SER A 272 33.88 -0.57 -26.45
C SER A 272 34.39 -2.01 -26.50
N LEU A 273 35.45 -2.24 -27.28
CA LEU A 273 36.12 -3.53 -27.48
C LEU A 273 37.63 -3.37 -27.38
N SER A 274 38.29 -4.26 -26.66
CA SER A 274 39.76 -4.33 -26.62
C SER A 274 40.32 -4.64 -28.01
N LYS A 275 41.52 -4.14 -28.31
CA LYS A 275 42.16 -4.27 -29.63
C LYS A 275 43.39 -5.17 -29.56
N SER A 276 43.71 -5.86 -30.65
CA SER A 276 44.96 -6.61 -30.81
C SER A 276 45.90 -5.88 -31.77
N LEU A 277 47.20 -6.20 -31.73
CA LEU A 277 48.16 -5.68 -32.68
C LEU A 277 47.98 -6.32 -34.06
N ASN A 278 48.19 -5.52 -35.11
CA ASN A 278 48.32 -5.99 -36.48
C ASN A 278 49.79 -6.35 -36.79
N SER A 279 50.09 -6.70 -38.05
CA SER A 279 51.46 -7.04 -38.50
C SER A 279 52.45 -5.86 -38.49
N THR A 280 52.00 -4.62 -38.30
CA THR A 280 52.85 -3.43 -38.13
C THR A 280 53.06 -3.07 -36.65
N HIS A 281 52.64 -3.94 -35.73
CA HIS A 281 52.71 -3.72 -34.28
C HIS A 281 51.85 -2.53 -33.81
N GLU A 282 50.74 -2.28 -34.49
CA GLU A 282 49.80 -1.20 -34.19
C GLU A 282 48.41 -1.72 -33.82
N ALA A 283 47.72 -1.01 -32.94
CA ALA A 283 46.30 -1.22 -32.64
C ALA A 283 45.52 0.10 -32.79
N ILE A 284 44.38 0.05 -33.47
CA ILE A 284 43.57 1.22 -33.82
C ILE A 284 42.27 1.20 -33.01
N PHE A 285 42.06 2.26 -32.22
CA PHE A 285 40.83 2.53 -31.49
C PHE A 285 40.05 3.59 -32.24
N SER A 286 38.80 3.28 -32.61
CA SER A 286 37.92 4.16 -33.40
C SER A 286 36.71 4.66 -32.61
N ASP A 287 36.79 4.56 -31.27
CA ASP A 287 35.76 5.06 -30.37
C ASP A 287 36.01 6.55 -30.10
N ASP A 288 34.96 7.36 -30.19
CA ASP A 288 35.06 8.81 -30.02
C ASP A 288 35.46 9.20 -28.59
N ILE A 289 36.49 10.04 -28.45
CA ILE A 289 36.85 10.66 -27.16
C ILE A 289 36.58 12.16 -27.25
N THR A 290 35.51 12.62 -26.59
CA THR A 290 35.21 14.05 -26.47
C THR A 290 35.98 14.66 -25.30
N VAL A 291 36.65 15.78 -25.57
CA VAL A 291 37.31 16.64 -24.58
C VAL A 291 36.61 17.98 -24.59
N ALA A 292 36.08 18.40 -23.44
CA ALA A 292 35.33 19.64 -23.32
C ALA A 292 36.22 20.87 -23.51
N ALA A 293 35.66 21.97 -24.01
CA ALA A 293 36.35 23.22 -24.28
C ALA A 293 37.22 23.68 -23.09
N GLY A 294 38.50 23.94 -23.34
CA GLY A 294 39.45 24.44 -22.33
C GLY A 294 39.82 23.44 -21.24
N THR A 295 39.46 22.16 -21.40
CA THR A 295 39.77 21.11 -20.42
C THR A 295 40.86 20.16 -20.92
N THR A 296 41.53 19.51 -19.98
CA THR A 296 42.50 18.44 -20.24
C THR A 296 41.91 17.10 -19.80
N LYS A 297 41.94 16.12 -20.68
CA LYS A 297 41.62 14.72 -20.39
C LYS A 297 42.90 13.88 -20.43
N LYS A 298 43.12 13.06 -19.40
CA LYS A 298 44.26 12.13 -19.32
C LYS A 298 43.81 10.74 -19.77
N VAL A 299 44.54 10.19 -20.74
CA VAL A 299 44.24 8.87 -21.33
C VAL A 299 45.44 7.96 -21.07
N ILE A 300 45.15 6.76 -20.57
CA ILE A 300 46.15 5.71 -20.31
C ILE A 300 46.10 4.71 -21.45
N VAL A 301 47.23 4.46 -22.11
CA VAL A 301 47.42 3.28 -22.94
C VAL A 301 47.72 2.12 -22.03
N SER A 302 46.79 1.17 -21.96
CA SER A 302 46.90 0.00 -21.12
C SER A 302 46.88 -1.29 -21.91
N ALA A 303 47.51 -2.33 -21.35
CA ALA A 303 47.54 -3.65 -21.95
C ALA A 303 47.11 -4.73 -20.96
N ASN A 304 46.47 -5.76 -21.50
CA ASN A 304 46.19 -7.00 -20.80
C ASN A 304 47.27 -8.01 -21.21
N MET A 305 47.94 -8.61 -20.23
CA MET A 305 49.09 -9.49 -20.46
C MET A 305 48.65 -10.91 -20.74
N THR A 306 49.35 -11.59 -21.66
CA THR A 306 49.03 -12.98 -22.03
C THR A 306 49.06 -13.92 -20.82
N SER A 307 48.04 -14.77 -20.70
CA SER A 307 47.96 -15.77 -19.64
C SER A 307 48.84 -16.99 -19.96
N GLY A 308 49.69 -17.42 -19.02
CA GLY A 308 50.41 -18.71 -19.08
C GLY A 308 51.62 -18.77 -20.04
N ALA A 309 51.68 -17.94 -21.08
CA ALA A 309 52.79 -17.90 -22.04
C ALA A 309 53.82 -16.79 -21.75
N LEU A 310 53.57 -15.90 -20.78
CA LEU A 310 54.45 -14.75 -20.49
C LEU A 310 55.86 -15.18 -20.01
N SER A 311 56.03 -16.42 -19.53
CA SER A 311 57.33 -17.01 -19.21
C SER A 311 58.28 -17.10 -20.41
N SER A 312 57.74 -17.23 -21.63
CA SER A 312 58.53 -17.28 -22.87
C SER A 312 59.14 -15.93 -23.25
N TYR A 313 58.65 -14.83 -22.67
CA TYR A 313 59.05 -13.45 -22.99
C TYR A 313 59.75 -12.78 -21.80
N ALA A 314 60.17 -13.55 -20.79
CA ALA A 314 60.80 -13.01 -19.60
C ALA A 314 62.11 -12.25 -19.93
N GLY A 315 62.24 -11.03 -19.43
CA GLY A 315 63.39 -10.15 -19.68
C GLY A 315 63.25 -9.22 -20.89
N GLU A 316 62.17 -9.33 -21.67
CA GLU A 316 61.82 -8.37 -22.71
C GLU A 316 61.38 -7.01 -22.10
N THR A 317 61.55 -5.93 -22.88
CA THR A 317 61.33 -4.55 -22.43
C THR A 317 60.40 -3.76 -23.36
N PRO A 318 59.10 -4.12 -23.43
CA PRO A 318 58.13 -3.42 -24.26
C PRO A 318 57.93 -1.96 -23.86
N THR A 319 57.63 -1.14 -24.86
CA THR A 319 57.05 0.21 -24.71
C THR A 319 55.74 0.29 -25.49
N LEU A 320 54.77 1.06 -25.00
CA LEU A 320 53.57 1.40 -25.77
C LEU A 320 53.49 2.91 -25.92
N GLY A 321 53.29 3.36 -27.15
CA GLY A 321 53.14 4.77 -27.49
C GLY A 321 51.92 5.03 -28.36
N VAL A 322 51.55 6.30 -28.48
CA VAL A 322 50.51 6.75 -29.41
C VAL A 322 51.18 7.16 -30.72
N ASN A 323 50.89 6.45 -31.81
CA ASN A 323 51.47 6.67 -33.13
C ASN A 323 50.69 7.69 -33.97
N ALA A 324 49.36 7.69 -33.87
CA ALA A 324 48.49 8.61 -34.60
C ALA A 324 47.23 8.96 -33.78
N ILE A 325 46.73 10.18 -33.95
CA ILE A 325 45.43 10.63 -33.46
C ILE A 325 44.71 11.32 -34.62
N VAL A 326 43.46 10.94 -34.86
CA VAL A 326 42.59 11.57 -35.87
C VAL A 326 41.49 12.32 -35.13
N LEU A 327 41.23 13.58 -35.50
CA LEU A 327 40.22 14.43 -34.88
C LEU A 327 39.01 14.60 -35.80
N LYS A 328 37.80 14.71 -35.23
CA LYS A 328 36.61 15.12 -35.97
C LYS A 328 36.54 16.65 -36.10
N GLY A 329 35.90 17.13 -37.16
CA GLY A 329 35.51 18.54 -37.26
C GLY A 329 36.61 19.54 -37.64
N GLY A 330 37.78 19.08 -38.08
CA GLY A 330 38.83 19.95 -38.65
C GLY A 330 39.74 20.67 -37.65
N ALA A 331 39.67 20.35 -36.36
CA ALA A 331 40.61 20.83 -35.36
C ALA A 331 42.06 20.43 -35.70
N THR A 332 43.03 21.28 -35.38
CA THR A 332 44.46 20.97 -35.62
C THR A 332 45.05 20.23 -34.42
N LEU A 333 45.66 19.06 -34.65
CA LEU A 333 46.42 18.35 -33.62
C LEU A 333 47.78 19.02 -33.43
N VAL A 334 48.08 19.48 -32.21
CA VAL A 334 49.33 20.13 -31.82
C VAL A 334 50.12 19.18 -30.91
N GLY A 335 51.23 18.66 -31.39
CA GLY A 335 52.09 17.73 -30.64
C GLY A 335 53.00 16.94 -31.59
N THR A 336 54.02 16.27 -31.05
CA THR A 336 54.88 15.37 -31.84
C THR A 336 54.50 13.93 -31.53
N LEU A 337 54.17 13.15 -32.56
CA LEU A 337 53.92 11.71 -32.46
C LEU A 337 55.09 10.94 -33.13
N PRO A 338 55.45 9.73 -32.66
CA PRO A 338 54.80 9.00 -31.58
C PRO A 338 55.13 9.54 -30.17
N ILE A 339 54.15 9.49 -29.26
CA ILE A 339 54.35 9.75 -27.82
C ILE A 339 54.52 8.41 -27.13
N THR A 340 55.76 8.06 -26.77
CA THR A 340 56.11 6.75 -26.18
C THR A 340 56.37 6.88 -24.69
N GLY A 341 55.78 5.98 -23.89
CA GLY A 341 56.05 5.89 -22.45
C GLY A 341 57.37 5.19 -22.13
N ASN A 342 57.62 5.01 -20.84
CA ASN A 342 58.79 4.26 -20.37
C ASN A 342 58.65 2.76 -20.68
N TYR A 343 59.77 2.05 -20.82
CA TYR A 343 59.76 0.60 -21.01
C TYR A 343 59.33 -0.11 -19.72
N GLN A 344 58.67 -1.25 -19.85
CA GLN A 344 58.31 -2.12 -18.73
C GLN A 344 59.09 -3.43 -18.82
N ASN A 345 59.44 -4.05 -17.69
CA ASN A 345 60.18 -5.32 -17.68
C ASN A 345 59.22 -6.50 -17.55
N ILE A 346 59.26 -7.44 -18.49
CA ILE A 346 58.42 -8.64 -18.42
C ILE A 346 58.98 -9.65 -17.42
N ASN A 347 58.14 -10.06 -16.46
CA ASN A 347 58.41 -11.16 -15.55
C ASN A 347 57.35 -12.25 -15.71
N GLY A 348 57.74 -13.36 -16.35
CA GLY A 348 56.86 -14.49 -16.56
C GLY A 348 56.93 -15.60 -15.50
N THR A 349 57.70 -15.43 -14.41
CA THR A 349 57.77 -16.41 -13.30
C THR A 349 56.66 -16.22 -12.26
N MET A 350 55.98 -15.07 -12.30
CA MET A 350 54.90 -14.70 -11.38
C MET A 350 53.64 -14.34 -12.17
N THR A 351 52.48 -14.80 -11.69
CA THR A 351 51.16 -14.45 -12.24
C THR A 351 50.28 -13.82 -11.16
N VAL A 352 49.38 -12.93 -11.56
CA VAL A 352 48.33 -12.43 -10.65
C VAL A 352 47.38 -13.56 -10.22
N GLY A 353 46.57 -13.29 -9.19
CA GLY A 353 45.56 -14.22 -8.70
C GLY A 353 44.43 -14.49 -9.70
N THR A 354 43.60 -15.49 -9.42
CA THR A 354 42.46 -15.89 -10.26
C THR A 354 41.13 -15.51 -9.63
N ALA A 355 40.37 -14.64 -10.30
CA ALA A 355 38.99 -14.30 -9.93
C ALA A 355 37.99 -15.04 -10.82
N ALA A 356 36.85 -15.46 -10.26
CA ALA A 356 35.76 -16.08 -11.01
C ALA A 356 34.43 -15.41 -10.69
N ILE A 357 33.64 -15.13 -11.72
CA ILE A 357 32.30 -14.57 -11.64
C ILE A 357 31.31 -15.64 -12.09
N ALA A 358 30.30 -15.89 -11.25
CA ALA A 358 29.24 -16.85 -11.49
C ALA A 358 27.87 -16.23 -11.19
N VAL A 359 26.80 -16.91 -11.59
CA VAL A 359 25.44 -16.56 -11.19
C VAL A 359 25.29 -16.68 -9.67
N GLY A 360 24.82 -15.60 -9.04
CA GLY A 360 24.51 -15.56 -7.61
C GLY A 360 23.21 -16.28 -7.29
N ALA A 361 23.09 -16.80 -6.07
CA ALA A 361 21.98 -17.66 -5.66
C ALA A 361 20.60 -16.99 -5.73
N ASN A 362 20.56 -15.66 -5.65
CA ASN A 362 19.31 -14.88 -5.67
C ASN A 362 18.92 -14.42 -7.08
N SER A 363 19.70 -14.78 -8.11
CA SER A 363 19.35 -14.39 -9.49
C SER A 363 18.03 -15.07 -9.88
N PRO A 364 17.02 -14.32 -10.33
CA PRO A 364 15.72 -14.89 -10.65
C PRO A 364 15.78 -15.76 -11.91
N ALA A 365 14.86 -16.72 -12.01
CA ALA A 365 14.53 -17.36 -13.28
C ALA A 365 13.68 -16.40 -14.15
N ALA A 366 13.55 -16.72 -15.44
CA ALA A 366 12.72 -15.94 -16.37
C ALA A 366 11.29 -15.77 -15.80
N THR A 367 10.85 -14.52 -15.68
CA THR A 367 9.59 -14.17 -15.00
C THR A 367 8.96 -12.93 -15.62
N THR A 368 7.66 -12.74 -15.37
CA THR A 368 6.96 -11.49 -15.69
C THR A 368 6.71 -10.73 -14.40
N LYS A 369 7.09 -9.45 -14.37
CA LYS A 369 6.82 -8.54 -13.25
C LYS A 369 6.04 -7.35 -13.77
N GLU A 370 4.92 -7.05 -13.12
CA GLU A 370 4.06 -5.97 -13.55
C GLU A 370 4.75 -4.61 -13.34
N VAL A 371 4.43 -3.63 -14.18
CA VAL A 371 4.79 -2.22 -13.94
C VAL A 371 4.38 -1.84 -12.51
N GLY A 372 5.21 -1.05 -11.83
CA GLY A 372 5.00 -0.64 -10.44
C GLY A 372 5.62 -1.58 -9.39
N THR A 373 6.17 -2.74 -9.79
CA THR A 373 6.93 -3.61 -8.89
C THR A 373 8.14 -2.87 -8.33
N LYS A 374 8.28 -2.85 -7.00
CA LYS A 374 9.40 -2.19 -6.28
C LYS A 374 10.36 -3.20 -5.66
N ASP A 375 11.61 -2.79 -5.47
CA ASP A 375 12.70 -3.57 -4.86
C ASP A 375 12.88 -4.99 -5.41
N TYR A 376 12.72 -5.14 -6.73
CA TYR A 376 12.82 -6.44 -7.38
C TYR A 376 14.29 -6.80 -7.65
N ILE A 377 14.72 -7.98 -7.18
CA ILE A 377 16.02 -8.56 -7.56
C ILE A 377 15.94 -9.04 -8.99
N VAL A 378 16.64 -8.34 -9.88
CA VAL A 378 16.64 -8.65 -11.32
C VAL A 378 17.86 -9.48 -11.73
N SER A 379 18.97 -9.37 -11.00
CA SER A 379 20.21 -10.10 -11.27
C SER A 379 21.00 -10.27 -9.98
N SER A 380 21.81 -11.33 -9.89
CA SER A 380 22.73 -11.57 -8.79
C SER A 380 24.04 -12.15 -9.32
N ILE A 381 25.18 -11.58 -8.93
CA ILE A 381 26.52 -12.05 -9.30
C ILE A 381 27.30 -12.52 -8.08
N LYS A 382 28.03 -13.63 -8.20
CA LYS A 382 28.94 -14.16 -7.19
C LYS A 382 30.38 -14.00 -7.67
N ILE A 383 31.19 -13.26 -6.92
CA ILE A 383 32.61 -13.00 -7.21
C ILE A 383 33.46 -13.80 -6.22
N SER A 384 34.26 -14.74 -6.73
CA SER A 384 35.10 -15.65 -5.95
C SER A 384 36.58 -15.39 -6.15
N ASN A 385 37.35 -15.42 -5.06
CA ASN A 385 38.80 -15.36 -5.10
C ASN A 385 39.37 -16.78 -5.04
N ASN A 386 39.77 -17.30 -6.22
CA ASN A 386 40.28 -18.67 -6.41
C ASN A 386 41.82 -18.72 -6.42
N SER A 387 42.47 -17.66 -5.94
CA SER A 387 43.92 -17.53 -5.91
C SER A 387 44.59 -18.64 -5.12
N THR A 388 45.76 -19.08 -5.56
CA THR A 388 46.53 -20.17 -4.93
C THR A 388 47.58 -19.68 -3.94
N ALA A 389 48.09 -18.45 -4.08
CA ALA A 389 49.11 -17.91 -3.16
C ALA A 389 48.51 -17.52 -1.80
N THR A 390 49.25 -17.77 -0.71
CA THR A 390 48.83 -17.41 0.65
C THR A 390 48.77 -15.89 0.83
N GLY A 391 47.70 -15.38 1.45
CA GLY A 391 47.52 -13.93 1.69
C GLY A 391 47.13 -13.11 0.46
N GLN A 392 46.74 -13.75 -0.65
CA GLN A 392 46.36 -13.07 -1.89
C GLN A 392 44.87 -12.68 -1.87
N ASP A 393 44.58 -11.53 -1.27
CA ASP A 393 43.24 -10.95 -1.20
C ASP A 393 42.96 -10.08 -2.44
N PHE A 394 41.67 -9.97 -2.80
CA PHE A 394 41.21 -9.11 -3.87
C PHE A 394 40.42 -7.91 -3.34
N THR A 395 40.44 -6.83 -4.10
CA THR A 395 39.56 -5.68 -3.90
C THR A 395 38.72 -5.46 -5.17
N VAL A 396 37.40 -5.63 -5.08
CA VAL A 396 36.47 -5.28 -6.17
C VAL A 396 36.29 -3.78 -6.19
N LYS A 397 36.66 -3.14 -7.30
CA LYS A 397 36.67 -1.68 -7.46
C LYS A 397 35.40 -1.17 -8.13
N SER A 398 34.91 -1.88 -9.13
CA SER A 398 33.70 -1.51 -9.85
C SER A 398 33.03 -2.70 -10.52
N VAL A 399 31.72 -2.55 -10.78
CA VAL A 399 30.90 -3.48 -11.57
C VAL A 399 30.01 -2.64 -12.48
N THR A 400 29.99 -2.95 -13.78
CA THR A 400 29.10 -2.32 -14.75
C THR A 400 28.14 -3.36 -15.33
N PHE A 401 26.87 -3.00 -15.41
CA PHE A 401 25.83 -3.77 -16.09
C PHE A 401 25.30 -3.02 -17.32
N THR A 402 25.01 -3.73 -18.40
CA THR A 402 24.36 -3.17 -19.59
C THR A 402 22.94 -3.74 -19.74
N GLN A 403 21.96 -2.85 -19.97
CA GLN A 403 20.59 -3.20 -20.31
C GLN A 403 20.45 -3.60 -21.79
N ASN A 404 20.57 -4.90 -22.06
CA ASN A 404 20.47 -5.47 -23.42
C ASN A 404 19.04 -5.86 -23.82
N GLY A 405 18.10 -5.88 -22.87
CA GLY A 405 16.68 -6.04 -23.14
C GLY A 405 16.06 -4.82 -23.82
N SER A 406 14.77 -4.91 -24.12
CA SER A 406 14.03 -3.84 -24.80
C SER A 406 13.60 -2.69 -23.88
N ALA A 407 13.78 -2.82 -22.56
CA ALA A 407 13.51 -1.74 -21.60
C ALA A 407 14.42 -0.54 -21.86
N ALA A 408 13.83 0.65 -21.81
CA ALA A 408 14.54 1.92 -21.91
C ALA A 408 15.02 2.38 -20.51
N PRO A 409 16.02 3.27 -20.41
CA PRO A 409 16.51 3.74 -19.11
C PRO A 409 15.40 4.34 -18.24
N GLU A 410 14.46 5.08 -18.84
CA GLU A 410 13.31 5.68 -18.14
C GLU A 410 12.30 4.67 -17.58
N ASP A 411 12.35 3.39 -18.00
CA ASP A 411 11.49 2.33 -17.47
C ASP A 411 11.93 1.84 -16.09
N LEU A 412 13.16 2.16 -15.67
CA LEU A 412 13.79 1.66 -14.46
C LEU A 412 14.16 2.83 -13.54
N GLN A 413 14.05 2.61 -12.24
CA GLN A 413 14.51 3.58 -11.23
C GLN A 413 15.01 2.88 -9.98
N ASN A 414 15.67 3.63 -9.10
CA ASN A 414 16.17 3.15 -7.80
C ASN A 414 16.98 1.86 -7.92
N ILE A 415 17.92 1.82 -8.87
CA ILE A 415 18.76 0.65 -9.11
C ILE A 415 19.83 0.57 -8.03
N ARG A 416 19.80 -0.48 -7.22
CA ARG A 416 20.66 -0.67 -6.04
C ARG A 416 21.54 -1.89 -6.20
N LEU A 417 22.81 -1.74 -5.84
CA LEU A 417 23.75 -2.85 -5.70
C LEU A 417 23.89 -3.19 -4.21
N ILE A 418 23.53 -4.41 -3.83
CA ILE A 418 23.49 -4.85 -2.44
C ILE A 418 24.47 -6.00 -2.23
N ASN A 419 25.34 -5.88 -1.23
CA ASN A 419 26.17 -7.00 -0.80
C ASN A 419 25.36 -7.93 0.08
N THR A 420 25.05 -9.14 -0.40
CA THR A 420 24.18 -10.07 0.33
C THR A 420 24.87 -10.70 1.54
N ASN A 421 26.19 -10.75 1.54
CA ASN A 421 26.95 -11.26 2.68
C ASN A 421 26.82 -10.33 3.91
N THR A 422 26.63 -9.02 3.70
CA THR A 422 26.51 -8.02 4.77
C THR A 422 25.14 -7.35 4.84
N SER A 423 24.26 -7.58 3.86
CA SER A 423 22.99 -6.86 3.65
C SER A 423 23.14 -5.34 3.43
N GLU A 424 24.34 -4.88 3.09
CA GLU A 424 24.64 -3.47 2.87
C GLU A 424 24.26 -3.03 1.44
N THR A 425 23.57 -1.89 1.31
CA THR A 425 23.40 -1.22 0.02
C THR A 425 24.66 -0.42 -0.30
N LEU A 426 25.42 -0.88 -1.28
CA LEU A 426 26.72 -0.30 -1.64
C LEU A 426 26.58 0.99 -2.44
N ALA A 427 25.57 1.05 -3.31
CA ALA A 427 25.30 2.19 -4.18
C ALA A 427 23.85 2.19 -4.68
N THR A 428 23.32 3.36 -4.98
CA THR A 428 22.00 3.56 -5.57
C THR A 428 22.08 4.51 -6.76
N VAL A 429 21.55 4.09 -7.91
CA VAL A 429 21.32 4.92 -9.08
C VAL A 429 19.84 5.25 -9.13
N ALA A 430 19.48 6.50 -8.81
CA ALA A 430 18.09 6.93 -8.72
C ALA A 430 17.32 6.76 -10.05
N ALA A 431 17.96 7.12 -11.17
CA ALA A 431 17.46 6.86 -12.52
C ALA A 431 18.66 6.69 -13.46
N PRO A 432 18.71 5.63 -14.29
CA PRO A 432 19.80 5.45 -15.23
C PRO A 432 19.66 6.44 -16.40
N ALA A 433 20.74 7.15 -16.73
CA ALA A 433 20.77 8.07 -17.87
C ALA A 433 20.99 7.35 -19.21
N THR A 434 21.55 6.13 -19.16
CA THR A 434 21.85 5.30 -20.33
C THR A 434 21.56 3.84 -20.01
N LYS A 435 21.68 2.96 -21.00
CA LYS A 435 21.59 1.50 -20.79
C LYS A 435 22.76 0.92 -19.99
N LYS A 436 23.85 1.66 -19.80
CA LYS A 436 24.98 1.23 -18.96
C LYS A 436 24.84 1.78 -17.54
N ILE A 437 24.97 0.90 -16.56
CA ILE A 437 24.83 1.20 -15.13
C ILE A 437 26.14 0.77 -14.45
N SER A 438 26.98 1.76 -14.12
CA SER A 438 28.28 1.52 -13.49
C SER A 438 28.24 1.85 -12.00
N PHE A 439 28.68 0.90 -11.19
CA PHE A 439 28.92 1.07 -9.76
C PHE A 439 30.42 1.12 -9.52
N THR A 440 30.95 2.28 -9.13
CA THR A 440 32.38 2.54 -8.94
C THR A 440 32.69 2.83 -7.47
N GLY A 441 33.97 2.80 -7.09
CA GLY A 441 34.40 3.12 -5.72
C GLY A 441 34.01 2.07 -4.67
N LEU A 442 33.64 0.85 -5.09
CA LEU A 442 33.10 -0.19 -4.21
C LEU A 442 34.09 -0.66 -3.13
N ASN A 443 35.37 -0.80 -3.50
CA ASN A 443 36.47 -1.20 -2.62
C ASN A 443 36.20 -2.43 -1.73
N LEU A 444 35.48 -3.44 -2.24
CA LEU A 444 35.07 -4.62 -1.47
C LEU A 444 36.20 -5.64 -1.39
N THR A 445 36.61 -6.02 -0.17
CA THR A 445 37.64 -7.04 0.02
C THR A 445 37.07 -8.46 -0.11
N VAL A 446 37.70 -9.28 -0.94
CA VAL A 446 37.44 -10.72 -1.08
C VAL A 446 38.69 -11.49 -0.68
N LYS A 447 38.68 -12.05 0.53
CA LYS A 447 39.81 -12.84 1.03
C LYS A 447 40.05 -14.09 0.17
N LYS A 448 41.29 -14.57 0.12
CA LYS A 448 41.62 -15.83 -0.56
C LYS A 448 40.68 -16.98 -0.13
N GLY A 449 40.10 -17.67 -1.10
CA GLY A 449 39.19 -18.81 -0.85
C GLY A 449 37.75 -18.40 -0.50
N ASN A 450 37.47 -17.11 -0.34
CA ASN A 450 36.14 -16.59 -0.07
C ASN A 450 35.48 -16.03 -1.34
N ASN A 451 34.20 -15.68 -1.20
CA ASN A 451 33.41 -15.03 -2.23
C ASN A 451 32.54 -13.94 -1.62
N ILE A 452 32.14 -12.98 -2.45
CA ILE A 452 31.06 -12.05 -2.17
C ILE A 452 29.95 -12.25 -3.20
N THR A 453 28.72 -11.96 -2.82
CA THR A 453 27.56 -12.00 -3.71
C THR A 453 26.88 -10.63 -3.71
N LEU A 454 26.60 -10.12 -4.91
CA LEU A 454 26.03 -8.80 -5.14
C LEU A 454 24.68 -8.96 -5.85
N ASP A 455 23.61 -8.50 -5.20
CA ASP A 455 22.28 -8.44 -5.79
C ASP A 455 22.06 -7.07 -6.44
N LEU A 456 21.52 -7.09 -7.66
CA LEU A 456 21.05 -5.92 -8.35
C LEU A 456 19.53 -5.84 -8.19
N ARG A 457 19.08 -4.81 -7.48
CA ARG A 457 17.65 -4.55 -7.24
C ARG A 457 17.21 -3.29 -7.97
N LEU A 458 15.96 -3.24 -8.42
CA LEU A 458 15.39 -2.05 -9.06
C LEU A 458 13.89 -1.94 -8.85
N ASP A 459 13.35 -0.76 -9.14
CA ASP A 459 11.93 -0.53 -9.30
C ASP A 459 11.59 -0.47 -10.80
N ILE A 460 10.48 -1.12 -11.18
CA ILE A 460 9.94 -1.09 -12.54
C ILE A 460 8.94 0.05 -12.64
N LYS A 461 9.30 1.12 -13.33
CA LYS A 461 8.51 2.34 -13.45
C LYS A 461 7.52 2.31 -14.62
N SER A 462 7.94 1.80 -15.78
CA SER A 462 7.13 1.73 -17.01
C SER A 462 7.63 0.60 -17.93
N GLY A 463 7.27 0.64 -19.21
CA GLY A 463 7.86 -0.24 -20.22
C GLY A 463 7.17 -1.58 -20.40
N SER A 464 5.85 -1.65 -20.21
CA SER A 464 5.09 -2.88 -20.42
C SER A 464 5.38 -3.55 -21.77
N ALA A 465 5.41 -4.89 -21.74
CA ALA A 465 5.87 -5.79 -22.79
C ALA A 465 7.37 -5.67 -23.17
N ARG A 466 8.14 -4.78 -22.53
CA ARG A 466 9.60 -4.74 -22.69
C ARG A 466 10.29 -5.73 -21.76
N THR A 467 11.55 -6.05 -22.05
CA THR A 467 12.37 -6.97 -21.26
C THR A 467 13.50 -6.24 -20.56
N ILE A 468 13.78 -6.63 -19.32
CA ILE A 468 14.91 -6.19 -18.52
C ILE A 468 15.93 -7.33 -18.55
N SER A 469 17.10 -7.07 -19.13
CA SER A 469 18.25 -7.98 -19.21
C SER A 469 19.51 -7.20 -18.87
N LEU A 470 20.06 -7.41 -17.66
CA LEU A 470 21.19 -6.65 -17.14
C LEU A 470 22.45 -7.51 -17.13
N ASP A 471 23.24 -7.33 -18.17
CA ASP A 471 24.37 -8.18 -18.54
C ASP A 471 25.71 -7.57 -18.13
N VAL A 472 26.76 -8.39 -18.06
CA VAL A 472 28.14 -7.91 -18.11
C VAL A 472 28.67 -8.19 -19.51
N ASP A 473 28.78 -7.15 -20.33
CA ASP A 473 29.10 -7.29 -21.76
C ASP A 473 30.57 -7.61 -21.98
N GLN A 474 31.48 -6.99 -21.22
CA GLN A 474 32.92 -7.09 -21.38
C GLN A 474 33.56 -7.66 -20.12
N LYS A 475 34.66 -8.43 -20.26
CA LYS A 475 35.42 -8.91 -19.09
C LYS A 475 35.94 -7.77 -18.21
N SER A 476 36.11 -6.61 -18.82
CA SER A 476 36.66 -5.41 -18.21
C SER A 476 35.60 -4.59 -17.44
N ASP A 477 34.30 -4.91 -17.58
CA ASP A 477 33.20 -4.25 -16.85
C ASP A 477 33.21 -4.56 -15.34
N VAL A 478 33.93 -5.60 -14.92
CA VAL A 478 34.20 -5.90 -13.51
C VAL A 478 35.68 -5.73 -13.22
N VAL A 479 36.01 -4.78 -12.35
CA VAL A 479 37.40 -4.43 -12.02
C VAL A 479 37.75 -5.00 -10.66
N ILE A 480 38.75 -5.89 -10.65
CA ILE A 480 39.23 -6.58 -9.46
C ILE A 480 40.73 -6.37 -9.34
N PHE A 481 41.17 -5.88 -8.18
CA PHE A 481 42.57 -5.58 -7.89
C PHE A 481 43.17 -6.64 -6.96
N ASP A 482 44.30 -7.23 -7.35
CA ASP A 482 45.10 -8.13 -6.54
C ASP A 482 45.97 -7.33 -5.57
N VAL A 483 45.68 -7.42 -4.28
CA VAL A 483 46.34 -6.61 -3.25
C VAL A 483 47.80 -7.02 -3.08
N LEU A 484 48.09 -8.32 -3.17
CA LEU A 484 49.45 -8.84 -2.97
C LEU A 484 50.35 -8.52 -4.16
N ARG A 485 49.80 -8.58 -5.37
CA ARG A 485 50.55 -8.40 -6.61
C ARG A 485 50.48 -6.99 -7.17
N THR A 486 49.58 -6.15 -6.67
CA THR A 486 49.39 -4.75 -7.07
C THR A 486 48.98 -4.57 -8.55
N PHE A 487 48.23 -5.53 -9.10
CA PHE A 487 47.72 -5.49 -10.48
C PHE A 487 46.23 -5.81 -10.55
N ASN A 488 45.54 -5.32 -11.58
CA ASN A 488 44.17 -5.78 -11.85
C ASN A 488 44.21 -7.19 -12.46
N VAL A 489 43.15 -7.95 -12.23
CA VAL A 489 42.98 -9.30 -12.79
C VAL A 489 41.79 -9.36 -13.73
N VAL A 490 41.89 -10.13 -14.81
CA VAL A 490 40.73 -10.45 -15.67
C VAL A 490 39.98 -11.63 -15.02
N PRO A 491 38.72 -11.45 -14.60
CA PRO A 491 37.94 -12.57 -14.09
C PRO A 491 37.58 -13.57 -15.19
N THR A 492 37.43 -14.83 -14.81
CA THR A 492 36.74 -15.83 -15.62
C THR A 492 35.25 -15.79 -15.33
N TYR A 493 34.43 -16.17 -16.32
CA TYR A 493 32.97 -16.11 -16.21
C TYR A 493 32.33 -17.47 -16.44
N THR A 494 31.34 -17.77 -15.62
CA THR A 494 30.44 -18.92 -15.77
C THR A 494 29.00 -18.46 -15.71
N ASN A 495 28.16 -19.05 -16.56
CA ASN A 495 26.72 -18.82 -16.58
C ASN A 495 25.99 -20.11 -16.20
N ALA A 496 24.70 -20.02 -15.87
CA ALA A 496 23.91 -21.20 -15.46
C ALA A 496 23.94 -22.34 -16.51
N SER A 497 24.11 -22.01 -17.79
CA SER A 497 24.16 -22.92 -18.92
C SER A 497 25.57 -23.23 -19.44
N SER A 498 26.63 -22.58 -18.94
CA SER A 498 28.01 -22.79 -19.43
C SER A 498 29.06 -22.64 -18.34
N ALA A 499 29.92 -23.66 -18.23
CA ALA A 499 31.06 -23.68 -17.31
C ALA A 499 32.19 -22.70 -17.70
N THR A 500 32.18 -22.17 -18.93
CA THR A 500 33.14 -21.15 -19.40
C THR A 500 32.51 -20.26 -20.46
N VAL A 501 32.60 -18.94 -20.30
CA VAL A 501 32.10 -17.95 -21.27
C VAL A 501 33.29 -17.25 -21.95
N SER A 502 33.38 -17.35 -23.29
CA SER A 502 34.52 -16.83 -24.07
C SER A 502 34.17 -15.60 -24.92
N SER A 503 32.89 -15.29 -25.11
CA SER A 503 32.40 -14.14 -25.89
C SER A 503 31.36 -13.32 -25.11
N SER A 504 31.19 -12.07 -25.50
CA SER A 504 30.16 -11.16 -24.99
C SER A 504 28.73 -11.66 -25.29
N PRO A 505 27.74 -11.46 -24.39
CA PRO A 505 27.92 -11.00 -23.01
C PRO A 505 28.56 -12.08 -22.13
N TYR A 506 29.51 -11.67 -21.28
CA TYR A 506 30.27 -12.57 -20.39
C TYR A 506 29.44 -13.05 -19.19
N TYR A 507 28.48 -12.26 -18.74
CA TYR A 507 27.43 -12.68 -17.81
C TYR A 507 26.07 -12.25 -18.34
N ASN A 508 25.12 -13.19 -18.38
CA ASN A 508 23.78 -12.97 -18.91
C ASN A 508 22.76 -13.71 -18.01
N PRO A 509 22.04 -13.00 -17.12
CA PRO A 509 20.99 -13.58 -16.29
C PRO A 509 19.70 -13.83 -17.09
N SER A 510 18.72 -14.52 -16.51
CA SER A 510 17.42 -14.67 -17.18
C SER A 510 16.68 -13.34 -17.30
N ASP A 511 16.10 -13.08 -18.47
CA ASP A 511 15.30 -11.89 -18.73
C ASP A 511 14.07 -11.80 -17.82
N THR A 512 13.75 -10.57 -17.39
CA THR A 512 12.46 -10.25 -16.78
C THR A 512 11.58 -9.52 -17.79
N THR A 513 10.41 -10.05 -18.10
CA THR A 513 9.41 -9.33 -18.90
C THR A 513 8.62 -8.37 -18.01
N ILE A 514 8.44 -7.14 -18.47
CA ILE A 514 7.60 -6.16 -17.82
C ILE A 514 6.15 -6.42 -18.25
N GLY A 515 5.28 -6.80 -17.31
CA GLY A 515 3.87 -7.04 -17.58
C GLY A 515 3.00 -5.78 -17.51
N ASN A 516 1.70 -5.95 -17.70
CA ASN A 516 0.70 -4.86 -17.70
C ASN A 516 -0.01 -4.77 -16.33
N GLY A 517 -0.65 -3.64 -16.01
CA GLY A 517 -1.60 -3.59 -14.90
C GLY A 517 -2.76 -4.59 -15.02
N LYS A 518 -3.42 -4.94 -13.91
CA LYS A 518 -4.58 -5.85 -13.88
C LYS A 518 -5.79 -5.17 -13.27
N LEU A 519 -6.98 -5.50 -13.79
CA LEU A 519 -8.27 -5.14 -13.20
C LEU A 519 -9.07 -6.42 -12.94
N ARG A 520 -9.47 -6.64 -11.70
CA ARG A 520 -10.46 -7.67 -11.33
C ARG A 520 -11.72 -6.99 -10.79
N ILE A 521 -12.88 -7.48 -11.19
CA ILE A 521 -14.18 -6.97 -10.72
C ILE A 521 -14.91 -8.08 -9.97
N GLU A 522 -15.40 -7.76 -8.79
CA GLU A 522 -16.17 -8.66 -7.92
C GLU A 522 -17.52 -8.03 -7.55
N SER A 523 -18.51 -8.87 -7.27
CA SER A 523 -19.79 -8.41 -6.72
C SER A 523 -19.70 -8.26 -5.20
N LEU A 524 -20.34 -7.22 -4.66
CA LEU A 524 -20.49 -7.01 -3.22
C LEU A 524 -21.97 -7.04 -2.84
N ALA A 525 -22.27 -7.54 -1.64
CA ALA A 525 -23.63 -7.57 -1.12
C ALA A 525 -24.16 -6.15 -0.86
N ILE A 526 -25.45 -5.94 -1.18
CA ILE A 526 -26.23 -4.77 -0.78
C ILE A 526 -27.01 -5.12 0.49
N THR A 527 -27.02 -4.23 1.48
CA THR A 527 -27.58 -4.47 2.82
C THR A 527 -29.07 -4.86 2.80
N SER A 528 -29.87 -4.17 1.97
CA SER A 528 -31.26 -4.52 1.73
C SER A 528 -31.44 -4.92 0.27
N ASN A 529 -32.02 -6.10 0.05
CA ASN A 529 -32.44 -6.52 -1.29
C ASN A 529 -33.83 -6.00 -1.66
N LYS A 530 -34.36 -4.99 -0.95
CA LYS A 530 -35.68 -4.39 -1.18
C LYS A 530 -35.55 -2.93 -1.65
N ILE A 531 -36.28 -2.60 -2.70
CA ILE A 531 -36.34 -1.28 -3.30
C ILE A 531 -37.78 -0.90 -3.56
N ALA A 532 -38.07 0.39 -3.76
CA ALA A 532 -39.41 0.86 -4.05
C ALA A 532 -39.56 1.20 -5.52
N GLU A 533 -40.78 1.05 -6.02
CA GLU A 533 -41.18 1.62 -7.30
C GLU A 533 -41.09 3.16 -7.24
N ASN A 534 -40.95 3.80 -8.39
CA ASN A 534 -40.88 5.25 -8.57
C ASN A 534 -39.74 5.98 -7.82
N ALA A 535 -38.94 5.26 -7.03
CA ALA A 535 -37.86 5.84 -6.25
C ALA A 535 -36.69 6.32 -7.12
N LYS A 536 -36.08 7.43 -6.73
CA LYS A 536 -34.93 8.05 -7.40
C LYS A 536 -33.62 7.76 -6.66
N LYS A 537 -32.51 7.71 -7.39
CA LYS A 537 -31.16 7.44 -6.90
C LYS A 537 -31.10 6.19 -6.02
N VAL A 538 -31.70 5.09 -6.50
CA VAL A 538 -31.73 3.80 -5.81
C VAL A 538 -30.42 3.06 -6.08
N LEU A 539 -29.77 2.55 -5.03
CA LEU A 539 -28.59 1.69 -5.18
C LEU A 539 -29.03 0.35 -5.80
N ILE A 540 -28.69 0.15 -7.07
CA ILE A 540 -29.08 -1.03 -7.87
C ILE A 540 -27.95 -2.03 -8.09
N GLY A 541 -26.69 -1.65 -7.80
CA GLY A 541 -25.54 -2.55 -7.87
C GLY A 541 -24.37 -2.11 -7.00
N LYS A 542 -23.57 -3.05 -6.51
CA LYS A 542 -22.36 -2.76 -5.73
C LYS A 542 -21.26 -3.74 -6.14
N PHE A 543 -20.10 -3.20 -6.51
CA PHE A 543 -18.99 -3.96 -7.06
C PHE A 543 -17.67 -3.54 -6.41
N LYS A 544 -16.69 -4.43 -6.39
CA LYS A 544 -15.31 -4.15 -5.98
C LYS A 544 -14.39 -4.25 -7.18
N PHE A 545 -13.70 -3.17 -7.48
CA PHE A 545 -12.69 -3.10 -8.54
C PHE A 545 -11.33 -3.21 -7.86
N VAL A 546 -10.54 -4.22 -8.22
CA VAL A 546 -9.21 -4.48 -7.67
C VAL A 546 -8.19 -4.22 -8.77
N VAL A 547 -7.36 -3.21 -8.55
CA VAL A 547 -6.32 -2.75 -9.47
C VAL A 547 -4.95 -3.16 -8.94
N GLU A 548 -4.16 -3.82 -9.78
CA GLU A 548 -2.77 -4.22 -9.46
C GLU A 548 -1.79 -3.70 -10.52
N GLY A 549 -0.55 -3.44 -10.11
CA GLY A 549 0.53 -2.95 -10.97
C GLY A 549 0.55 -1.43 -11.10
N GLU A 550 -0.33 -0.87 -11.93
CA GLU A 550 -0.39 0.57 -12.21
C GLU A 550 -1.81 1.13 -12.06
N LYS A 551 -1.92 2.46 -11.97
CA LYS A 551 -3.21 3.16 -12.07
C LYS A 551 -3.83 2.84 -13.44
N LEU A 552 -5.14 2.69 -13.49
CA LEU A 552 -5.87 2.36 -14.71
C LEU A 552 -6.86 3.46 -15.10
N ASN A 553 -7.05 3.66 -16.40
CA ASN A 553 -8.06 4.55 -16.96
C ASN A 553 -9.09 3.72 -17.73
N ILE A 554 -10.31 3.66 -17.22
CA ILE A 554 -11.46 3.05 -17.89
C ILE A 554 -12.11 4.12 -18.75
N THR A 555 -12.27 3.87 -20.05
CA THR A 555 -12.90 4.82 -21.00
C THR A 555 -14.24 4.33 -21.54
N SER A 556 -14.62 3.09 -21.21
CA SER A 556 -15.94 2.54 -21.52
C SER A 556 -16.34 1.57 -20.41
N LEU A 557 -17.42 1.89 -19.69
CA LEU A 557 -17.99 1.06 -18.64
C LEU A 557 -19.46 0.78 -18.95
N GLY A 558 -19.74 -0.48 -19.27
CA GLY A 558 -21.07 -0.97 -19.63
C GLY A 558 -21.78 -1.67 -18.47
N TYR A 559 -23.09 -1.48 -18.39
CA TYR A 559 -24.01 -2.13 -17.47
C TYR A 559 -25.09 -2.86 -18.24
N LYS A 560 -25.45 -4.03 -17.76
CA LYS A 560 -26.67 -4.75 -18.13
C LYS A 560 -27.62 -4.73 -16.95
N VAL A 561 -28.79 -4.15 -17.11
CA VAL A 561 -29.84 -4.11 -16.10
C VAL A 561 -30.90 -5.13 -16.50
N THR A 562 -31.14 -6.11 -15.65
CA THR A 562 -32.14 -7.17 -15.86
C THR A 562 -33.32 -6.92 -14.93
N THR A 563 -34.53 -6.99 -15.46
CA THR A 563 -35.77 -6.84 -14.69
C THR A 563 -36.75 -7.99 -14.99
N SER A 564 -37.61 -8.33 -14.03
CA SER A 564 -38.70 -9.30 -14.26
C SER A 564 -40.01 -8.67 -14.71
N THR A 565 -40.10 -7.35 -14.70
CA THR A 565 -41.31 -6.61 -15.07
C THR A 565 -41.69 -6.89 -16.52
N ALA A 566 -42.97 -7.16 -16.77
CA ALA A 566 -43.51 -7.49 -18.10
C ALA A 566 -43.53 -6.30 -19.10
N SER A 567 -43.21 -5.08 -18.65
CA SER A 567 -43.24 -3.87 -19.47
C SER A 567 -42.02 -3.76 -20.39
N THR A 568 -42.27 -3.67 -21.70
CA THR A 568 -41.28 -3.73 -22.79
C THR A 568 -40.76 -2.35 -23.24
N GLY A 569 -40.71 -1.35 -22.36
CA GLY A 569 -40.38 0.03 -22.71
C GLY A 569 -38.97 0.49 -22.34
N ASN A 570 -38.40 1.39 -23.15
CA ASN A 570 -37.32 2.27 -22.69
C ASN A 570 -37.85 3.14 -21.54
N GLY A 571 -37.07 3.29 -20.46
CA GLY A 571 -37.39 4.23 -19.37
C GLY A 571 -37.90 3.62 -18.06
N ILE A 572 -38.01 2.29 -17.94
CA ILE A 572 -38.37 1.66 -16.64
C ILE A 572 -37.30 1.88 -15.57
N ILE A 573 -36.04 1.97 -16.01
CA ILE A 573 -34.92 2.44 -15.21
C ILE A 573 -34.23 3.54 -16.00
N THR A 574 -33.92 4.66 -15.33
CA THR A 574 -33.26 5.85 -15.92
C THR A 574 -32.11 6.32 -15.02
N ASN A 575 -31.34 7.31 -15.48
CA ASN A 575 -30.28 7.96 -14.71
C ASN A 575 -29.26 7.01 -14.06
N VAL A 576 -28.84 5.97 -14.77
CA VAL A 576 -27.84 5.02 -14.24
C VAL A 576 -26.48 5.68 -14.13
N VAL A 577 -25.92 5.70 -12.92
CA VAL A 577 -24.66 6.38 -12.59
C VAL A 577 -23.83 5.56 -11.61
N SER A 578 -22.51 5.54 -11.79
CA SER A 578 -21.58 4.94 -10.81
C SER A 578 -20.98 6.00 -9.89
N GLN A 579 -20.88 5.67 -8.61
CA GLN A 579 -20.24 6.48 -7.58
C GLN A 579 -19.23 5.64 -6.77
N ASP A 580 -18.25 6.29 -6.17
CA ASP A 580 -17.35 5.66 -5.21
C ASP A 580 -18.01 5.54 -3.81
N ALA A 581 -17.31 4.89 -2.87
CA ALA A 581 -17.77 4.73 -1.48
C ALA A 581 -18.04 6.05 -0.73
N ASN A 582 -17.45 7.16 -1.19
CA ASN A 582 -17.60 8.49 -0.59
C ASN A 582 -18.73 9.31 -1.25
N GLY A 583 -19.41 8.74 -2.26
CA GLY A 583 -20.49 9.40 -3.00
C GLY A 583 -20.02 10.30 -4.15
N ALA A 584 -18.74 10.28 -4.51
CA ALA A 584 -18.25 10.99 -5.68
C ALA A 584 -18.65 10.24 -6.96
N SER A 585 -19.25 10.94 -7.93
CA SER A 585 -19.62 10.33 -9.21
C SER A 585 -18.38 9.95 -10.02
N LEU A 586 -18.32 8.68 -10.43
CA LEU A 586 -17.30 8.13 -11.32
C LEU A 586 -17.73 8.27 -12.79
N THR A 587 -19.02 8.15 -13.08
CA THR A 587 -19.59 8.35 -14.41
C THR A 587 -20.62 9.48 -14.39
N SER A 588 -20.94 10.00 -15.56
CA SER A 588 -22.18 10.74 -15.80
C SER A 588 -23.37 9.78 -15.82
N ALA A 589 -24.57 10.32 -15.57
CA ALA A 589 -25.81 9.54 -15.62
C ALA A 589 -26.14 9.18 -17.08
N LYS A 590 -26.55 7.94 -17.30
CA LYS A 590 -27.02 7.44 -18.61
C LYS A 590 -28.30 6.63 -18.47
N ASP A 591 -29.22 6.88 -19.39
CA ASP A 591 -30.45 6.09 -19.48
C ASP A 591 -30.18 4.75 -20.17
N PRO A 592 -30.50 3.61 -19.53
CA PRO A 592 -30.47 2.31 -20.17
C PRO A 592 -31.43 2.24 -21.37
N VAL A 593 -30.93 1.65 -22.45
CA VAL A 593 -31.71 1.36 -23.65
C VAL A 593 -32.11 -0.11 -23.63
N LEU A 594 -33.36 -0.41 -24.00
CA LEU A 594 -33.86 -1.78 -24.12
C LEU A 594 -33.05 -2.54 -25.18
N ASN A 595 -32.50 -3.68 -24.77
CA ASN A 595 -31.83 -4.62 -25.68
C ASN A 595 -32.84 -5.70 -26.12
N ILE A 596 -33.39 -6.41 -25.14
CA ILE A 596 -34.50 -7.37 -25.29
C ILE A 596 -35.43 -7.27 -24.07
N ALA A 597 -36.63 -7.86 -24.15
CA ALA A 597 -37.58 -7.82 -23.04
C ALA A 597 -36.93 -8.25 -21.70
N GLY A 598 -37.07 -7.40 -20.66
CA GLY A 598 -36.46 -7.60 -19.35
C GLY A 598 -34.96 -7.35 -19.27
N GLN A 599 -34.30 -6.85 -20.33
CA GLN A 599 -32.86 -6.55 -20.34
C GLN A 599 -32.56 -5.22 -21.01
N LEU A 600 -32.01 -4.29 -20.24
CA LEU A 600 -31.56 -2.98 -20.69
C LEU A 600 -30.04 -2.88 -20.59
N THR A 601 -29.44 -2.01 -21.40
CA THR A 601 -28.01 -1.74 -21.37
C THR A 601 -27.72 -0.25 -21.33
N ALA A 602 -26.77 0.16 -20.50
CA ALA A 602 -26.22 1.52 -20.49
C ALA A 602 -24.70 1.43 -20.60
N THR A 603 -24.06 2.35 -21.33
CA THR A 603 -22.60 2.44 -21.39
C THR A 603 -22.18 3.88 -21.16
N SER A 604 -21.34 4.11 -20.16
CA SER A 604 -20.65 5.39 -19.97
C SER A 604 -19.34 5.37 -20.76
N THR A 605 -19.05 6.47 -21.43
CA THR A 605 -17.77 6.74 -22.12
C THR A 605 -16.90 7.73 -21.34
N ASP A 606 -17.25 8.01 -20.09
CA ASP A 606 -16.46 8.89 -19.24
C ASP A 606 -15.15 8.21 -18.85
N THR A 607 -14.09 8.99 -18.68
CA THR A 607 -12.81 8.45 -18.23
C THR A 607 -12.82 8.31 -16.71
N VAL A 608 -12.80 7.08 -16.21
CA VAL A 608 -12.70 6.75 -14.79
C VAL A 608 -11.27 6.32 -14.47
N SER A 609 -10.57 7.12 -13.67
CA SER A 609 -9.23 6.79 -13.17
C SER A 609 -9.33 6.00 -11.87
N LEU A 610 -8.73 4.81 -11.82
CA LEU A 610 -8.65 3.95 -10.64
C LEU A 610 -7.19 3.76 -10.20
N SER A 611 -6.86 4.17 -8.98
CA SER A 611 -5.55 3.90 -8.39
C SER A 611 -5.38 2.42 -8.03
N VAL A 612 -4.13 1.99 -7.88
CA VAL A 612 -3.78 0.65 -7.37
C VAL A 612 -4.42 0.41 -6.00
N GLY A 613 -5.00 -0.78 -5.81
CA GLY A 613 -5.75 -1.16 -4.61
C GLY A 613 -7.20 -1.53 -4.92
N GLU A 614 -8.04 -1.51 -3.88
CA GLU A 614 -9.46 -1.84 -3.98
C GLU A 614 -10.31 -0.56 -4.03
N THR A 615 -11.23 -0.47 -4.98
CA THR A 615 -12.23 0.61 -5.08
C THR A 615 -13.63 0.00 -5.07
N THR A 616 -14.49 0.45 -4.15
CA THR A 616 -15.91 0.08 -4.16
C THR A 616 -16.67 1.00 -5.11
N VAL A 617 -17.33 0.41 -6.11
CA VAL A 617 -18.16 1.10 -7.11
C VAL A 617 -19.63 0.78 -6.84
N MET A 618 -20.42 1.80 -6.57
CA MET A 618 -21.85 1.74 -6.32
C MET A 618 -22.60 2.27 -7.53
N VAL A 619 -23.51 1.46 -8.09
CA VAL A 619 -24.33 1.81 -9.25
C VAL A 619 -25.71 2.21 -8.77
N TYR A 620 -26.11 3.43 -9.08
CA TYR A 620 -27.42 3.99 -8.77
C TYR A 620 -28.26 4.11 -10.04
N GLY A 621 -29.59 4.08 -9.90
CA GLY A 621 -30.54 4.38 -10.97
C GLY A 621 -31.91 4.78 -10.42
N ASP A 622 -32.73 5.35 -11.27
CA ASP A 622 -34.10 5.78 -10.96
C ASP A 622 -35.08 4.73 -11.47
N LEU A 623 -35.98 4.28 -10.60
CA LEU A 623 -37.08 3.40 -10.97
C LEU A 623 -38.30 4.23 -11.39
N ASP A 624 -39.11 3.68 -12.29
CA ASP A 624 -40.41 4.23 -12.66
C ASP A 624 -41.55 3.63 -11.82
N ALA A 625 -42.77 4.13 -12.03
CA ALA A 625 -43.98 3.69 -11.34
C ALA A 625 -44.66 2.46 -11.98
N ASN A 626 -44.02 1.78 -12.95
CA ASN A 626 -44.61 0.61 -13.62
C ASN A 626 -44.16 -0.73 -13.00
N PHE A 627 -43.20 -0.69 -12.07
CA PHE A 627 -42.84 -1.87 -11.29
C PHE A 627 -44.00 -2.31 -10.39
N ILE A 628 -44.20 -3.60 -10.24
CA ILE A 628 -45.17 -4.14 -9.29
C ILE A 628 -44.46 -4.86 -8.13
N ALA A 629 -45.20 -5.09 -7.03
CA ALA A 629 -44.66 -5.79 -5.87
C ALA A 629 -44.08 -7.17 -6.26
N ASN A 630 -42.84 -7.41 -5.82
CA ASN A 630 -42.02 -8.58 -6.11
C ASN A 630 -41.40 -8.65 -7.51
N ASP A 631 -41.51 -7.60 -8.34
CA ASP A 631 -40.61 -7.48 -9.48
C ASP A 631 -39.16 -7.42 -9.02
N THR A 632 -38.25 -7.87 -9.89
CA THR A 632 -36.82 -7.93 -9.60
C THR A 632 -36.03 -6.96 -10.46
N VAL A 633 -34.93 -6.44 -9.91
CA VAL A 633 -33.95 -5.61 -10.61
C VAL A 633 -32.55 -6.13 -10.25
N GLN A 634 -31.71 -6.37 -11.25
CA GLN A 634 -30.32 -6.79 -11.05
C GLN A 634 -29.41 -6.13 -12.08
N VAL A 635 -28.27 -5.61 -11.63
CA VAL A 635 -27.25 -5.04 -12.51
C VAL A 635 -26.10 -6.01 -12.66
N GLY A 636 -25.59 -6.17 -13.87
CA GLY A 636 -24.32 -6.84 -14.09
C GLY A 636 -23.39 -6.07 -15.00
N ILE A 637 -22.11 -6.35 -14.83
CA ILE A 637 -21.00 -5.78 -15.59
C ILE A 637 -20.33 -6.92 -16.35
N PHE A 638 -19.96 -6.70 -17.60
CA PHE A 638 -19.15 -7.65 -18.39
C PHE A 638 -17.71 -7.11 -18.40
N PRO A 639 -16.80 -7.62 -17.55
CA PRO A 639 -15.45 -7.08 -17.45
C PRO A 639 -14.71 -7.12 -18.79
N GLU A 640 -14.92 -8.16 -19.59
CA GLU A 640 -14.34 -8.32 -20.93
C GLU A 640 -14.81 -7.29 -21.97
N ALA A 641 -15.94 -6.61 -21.73
CA ALA A 641 -16.46 -5.56 -22.59
C ALA A 641 -16.03 -4.14 -22.16
N ILE A 642 -15.32 -4.02 -21.03
CA ILE A 642 -14.79 -2.75 -20.54
C ILE A 642 -13.55 -2.38 -21.35
N THR A 643 -13.48 -1.13 -21.79
CA THR A 643 -12.24 -0.58 -22.36
C THR A 643 -11.45 0.08 -21.24
N VAL A 644 -10.31 -0.50 -20.89
CA VAL A 644 -9.41 0.02 -19.86
C VAL A 644 -7.97 -0.01 -20.35
N ARG A 645 -7.20 1.02 -19.97
CA ARG A 645 -5.78 1.13 -20.27
C ARG A 645 -4.97 1.41 -19.03
N GLY A 646 -3.72 0.96 -19.01
CA GLY A 646 -2.73 1.43 -18.04
C GLY A 646 -2.51 2.93 -18.17
N ASP A 647 -2.48 3.66 -17.05
CA ASP A 647 -2.23 5.10 -17.01
C ASP A 647 -0.78 5.42 -17.42
N VAL A 648 0.17 4.53 -17.09
CA VAL A 648 1.57 4.66 -17.44
C VAL A 648 1.88 3.92 -18.72
N SER A 649 1.43 2.67 -18.86
CA SER A 649 1.76 1.85 -20.03
C SER A 649 0.99 2.23 -21.30
N GLY A 650 -0.21 2.80 -21.18
CA GLY A 650 -1.13 3.06 -22.29
C GLY A 650 -1.72 1.79 -22.92
N ASN A 651 -1.31 0.61 -22.47
CA ASN A 651 -1.71 -0.68 -23.02
C ASN A 651 -3.14 -1.03 -22.63
N LEU A 652 -3.86 -1.73 -23.51
CA LEU A 652 -5.16 -2.30 -23.20
C LEU A 652 -5.00 -3.39 -22.13
N ILE A 653 -5.80 -3.29 -21.08
CA ILE A 653 -5.91 -4.31 -20.04
C ILE A 653 -7.18 -5.11 -20.32
N THR A 654 -7.13 -6.43 -20.17
CA THR A 654 -8.33 -7.27 -20.19
C THR A 654 -8.79 -7.48 -18.75
N PRO A 655 -9.91 -6.89 -18.32
CA PRO A 655 -10.42 -7.11 -16.97
C PRO A 655 -10.89 -8.54 -16.76
N THR A 656 -10.91 -8.97 -15.50
CA THR A 656 -11.33 -10.31 -15.08
C THR A 656 -12.47 -10.23 -14.07
N PRO A 657 -13.29 -11.29 -13.90
CA PRO A 657 -13.31 -12.54 -14.65
C PRO A 657 -13.85 -12.40 -16.08
N ALA A 658 -13.68 -13.45 -16.89
CA ALA A 658 -14.40 -13.59 -18.16
C ALA A 658 -15.89 -13.88 -17.88
N GLY A 659 -16.79 -13.27 -18.64
CA GLY A 659 -18.24 -13.34 -18.42
C GLY A 659 -18.82 -12.34 -17.41
N GLN A 660 -20.15 -12.39 -17.22
CA GLN A 660 -20.88 -11.39 -16.46
C GLN A 660 -20.69 -11.52 -14.95
N VAL A 661 -20.35 -10.41 -14.29
CA VAL A 661 -20.39 -10.26 -12.82
C VAL A 661 -21.71 -9.61 -12.44
N GLN A 662 -22.54 -10.30 -11.65
CA GLN A 662 -23.89 -9.88 -11.29
C GLN A 662 -23.95 -9.33 -9.86
N SER A 663 -24.70 -8.25 -9.65
CA SER A 663 -25.00 -7.70 -8.32
C SER A 663 -25.95 -8.59 -7.54
N THR A 664 -26.22 -8.25 -6.28
CA THR A 664 -27.40 -8.74 -5.56
C THR A 664 -28.66 -8.45 -6.37
N SER A 665 -29.56 -9.44 -6.50
CA SER A 665 -30.89 -9.25 -7.09
C SER A 665 -31.81 -8.56 -6.08
N LEU A 666 -32.43 -7.45 -6.49
CA LEU A 666 -33.28 -6.60 -5.68
C LEU A 666 -34.74 -6.87 -6.00
N ASN A 667 -35.62 -6.75 -5.02
CA ASN A 667 -37.06 -6.94 -5.14
C ASN A 667 -37.77 -5.62 -4.90
N VAL A 668 -38.72 -5.29 -5.76
CA VAL A 668 -39.59 -4.14 -5.59
C VAL A 668 -40.64 -4.44 -4.53
N LYS A 669 -40.81 -3.53 -3.58
CA LYS A 669 -41.75 -3.60 -2.47
C LYS A 669 -42.36 -2.21 -2.23
N ALA A 670 -43.62 -2.18 -1.80
CA ALA A 670 -44.25 -0.97 -1.28
C ALA A 670 -43.64 -0.58 0.08
N ALA A 671 -43.95 0.61 0.56
CA ALA A 671 -43.69 0.99 1.95
C ALA A 671 -44.49 0.08 2.90
N SER A 672 -43.83 -0.45 3.93
CA SER A 672 -44.46 -1.35 4.90
C SER A 672 -43.85 -1.14 6.29
N LEU A 673 -44.71 -1.16 7.31
CA LEU A 673 -44.30 -1.10 8.71
C LEU A 673 -45.15 -2.08 9.52
N ALA A 674 -44.51 -3.03 10.18
CA ALA A 674 -45.14 -3.86 11.19
C ALA A 674 -44.84 -3.30 12.58
N VAL A 675 -45.86 -3.24 13.45
CA VAL A 675 -45.74 -2.71 14.81
C VAL A 675 -46.12 -3.80 15.81
N SER A 676 -45.26 -4.02 16.80
CA SER A 676 -45.50 -4.96 17.90
C SER A 676 -44.94 -4.43 19.22
N VAL A 677 -45.29 -5.06 20.34
CA VAL A 677 -44.79 -4.71 21.68
C VAL A 677 -43.69 -5.68 22.11
N GLY A 678 -42.61 -5.15 22.68
CA GLY A 678 -41.51 -5.94 23.25
C GLY A 678 -41.86 -6.55 24.59
N SER A 679 -41.06 -7.50 25.05
CA SER A 679 -41.23 -8.20 26.33
C SER A 679 -40.52 -7.52 27.52
N THR A 680 -39.87 -6.36 27.27
CA THR A 680 -39.13 -5.59 28.27
C THR A 680 -39.86 -4.26 28.54
N PRO A 681 -39.98 -3.81 29.80
CA PRO A 681 -39.56 -4.53 31.01
C PRO A 681 -40.49 -5.69 31.35
N ALA A 682 -39.98 -6.67 32.10
CA ALA A 682 -40.80 -7.72 32.68
C ALA A 682 -41.72 -7.16 33.78
N ALA A 683 -42.78 -7.91 34.12
CA ALA A 683 -43.70 -7.54 35.18
C ALA A 683 -42.95 -7.38 36.51
N GLN A 684 -43.13 -6.24 37.17
CA GLN A 684 -42.43 -5.92 38.42
C GLN A 684 -43.27 -5.00 39.31
N THR A 685 -42.86 -4.87 40.57
CA THR A 685 -43.41 -3.86 41.48
C THR A 685 -42.64 -2.55 41.32
N VAL A 686 -43.37 -1.46 41.19
CA VAL A 686 -42.86 -0.10 40.99
C VAL A 686 -43.39 0.79 42.09
N VAL A 687 -42.51 1.57 42.70
CA VAL A 687 -42.92 2.52 43.75
C VAL A 687 -43.51 3.77 43.10
N SER A 688 -44.64 4.24 43.61
CA SER A 688 -45.26 5.48 43.13
C SER A 688 -44.31 6.68 43.30
N GLY A 689 -44.30 7.59 42.32
CA GLY A 689 -43.32 8.68 42.25
C GLY A 689 -41.96 8.29 41.65
N THR A 690 -41.81 7.08 41.08
CA THR A 690 -40.57 6.69 40.38
C THR A 690 -40.41 7.50 39.09
N PRO A 691 -39.33 8.29 38.94
CA PRO A 691 -39.11 9.09 37.74
C PRO A 691 -38.55 8.25 36.59
N ASN A 692 -38.85 8.65 35.35
CA ASN A 692 -38.27 8.10 34.11
C ASN A 692 -38.27 6.55 34.03
N PHE A 693 -39.33 5.93 34.52
CA PHE A 693 -39.49 4.48 34.52
C PHE A 693 -39.83 3.99 33.11
N GLU A 694 -39.12 2.98 32.62
CA GLU A 694 -39.43 2.34 31.35
C GLU A 694 -40.64 1.43 31.52
N VAL A 695 -41.69 1.69 30.75
CA VAL A 695 -43.00 1.03 30.91
C VAL A 695 -43.32 0.05 29.79
N ALA A 696 -42.74 0.25 28.61
CA ALA A 696 -42.96 -0.58 27.44
C ALA A 696 -41.86 -0.39 26.40
N GLN A 697 -41.77 -1.33 25.47
CA GLN A 697 -41.01 -1.18 24.24
C GLN A 697 -41.91 -1.41 23.03
N PHE A 698 -41.84 -0.55 22.02
CA PHE A 698 -42.47 -0.78 20.72
C PHE A 698 -41.43 -1.18 19.68
N ILE A 699 -41.70 -2.25 18.96
CA ILE A 699 -40.87 -2.76 17.88
C ILE A 699 -41.49 -2.29 16.57
N LEU A 700 -40.75 -1.44 15.87
CA LEU A 700 -41.09 -0.90 14.56
C LEU A 700 -40.28 -1.65 13.50
N ASP A 701 -40.93 -2.52 12.73
CA ASP A 701 -40.26 -3.39 11.78
C ASP A 701 -40.55 -2.98 10.33
N ALA A 702 -39.53 -2.47 9.64
CA ALA A 702 -39.56 -2.13 8.23
C ALA A 702 -38.77 -3.13 7.38
N SER A 703 -38.55 -4.36 7.89
CA SER A 703 -37.80 -5.43 7.22
C SER A 703 -38.30 -5.75 5.81
N ASP A 704 -39.62 -5.68 5.60
CA ASP A 704 -40.27 -5.92 4.30
C ASP A 704 -40.51 -4.65 3.46
N SER A 705 -40.10 -3.48 3.94
CA SER A 705 -40.32 -2.20 3.26
C SER A 705 -39.39 -1.97 2.06
N GLY A 706 -39.92 -1.36 0.99
CA GLY A 706 -39.11 -0.85 -0.13
C GLY A 706 -38.49 0.53 0.12
N MET A 707 -39.03 1.29 1.08
CA MET A 707 -38.64 2.67 1.43
C MET A 707 -38.38 2.82 2.92
N ASP A 708 -37.58 3.81 3.29
CA ASP A 708 -37.44 4.16 4.70
C ASP A 708 -38.74 4.80 5.20
N ILE A 709 -39.09 4.51 6.45
CA ILE A 709 -40.36 4.91 7.05
C ILE A 709 -40.11 6.02 8.08
N ARG A 710 -40.86 7.11 7.99
CA ARG A 710 -40.83 8.21 8.97
C ARG A 710 -42.04 8.10 9.88
N ILE A 711 -41.81 8.11 11.19
CA ILE A 711 -42.89 8.06 12.17
C ILE A 711 -43.28 9.48 12.54
N THR A 712 -44.56 9.80 12.40
CA THR A 712 -45.12 11.14 12.66
C THR A 712 -45.92 11.19 13.96
N GLN A 713 -46.38 10.04 14.45
CA GLN A 713 -47.15 9.93 15.68
C GLN A 713 -46.86 8.60 16.39
N VAL A 714 -46.79 8.66 17.72
CA VAL A 714 -46.75 7.49 18.61
C VAL A 714 -47.76 7.68 19.74
N GLY A 715 -48.76 6.82 19.80
CA GLY A 715 -49.79 6.75 20.85
C GLY A 715 -49.40 5.75 21.93
N ILE A 716 -49.37 6.21 23.18
CA ILE A 716 -49.12 5.37 24.35
C ILE A 716 -50.45 5.15 25.06
N LEU A 717 -51.06 3.98 24.84
CA LEU A 717 -52.31 3.58 25.46
C LEU A 717 -52.02 2.90 26.81
N VAL A 718 -52.22 3.63 27.91
CA VAL A 718 -52.13 3.10 29.28
C VAL A 718 -53.49 2.55 29.68
N LYS A 719 -53.49 1.33 30.20
CA LYS A 719 -54.66 0.69 30.81
C LYS A 719 -54.35 0.35 32.26
N ASP A 720 -55.28 0.71 33.13
CA ASP A 720 -55.26 0.25 34.52
C ASP A 720 -56.18 -0.97 34.72
N THR A 721 -55.99 -1.63 35.86
CA THR A 721 -56.98 -2.58 36.42
C THR A 721 -57.55 -2.12 37.77
N SER A 722 -56.83 -1.26 38.50
CA SER A 722 -57.24 -0.73 39.81
C SER A 722 -56.55 0.59 40.23
N ALA A 723 -55.79 1.21 39.31
CA ALA A 723 -55.19 2.55 39.46
C ALA A 723 -55.94 3.55 38.55
N GLN A 724 -55.39 4.74 38.33
CA GLN A 724 -55.92 5.73 37.39
C GLN A 724 -55.08 5.77 36.10
N PRO A 725 -55.68 5.99 34.91
CA PRO A 725 -54.94 5.98 33.65
C PRO A 725 -53.93 7.13 33.50
N ASN A 726 -54.04 8.20 34.28
CA ASN A 726 -53.06 9.28 34.36
C ASN A 726 -51.86 8.98 35.27
N ILE A 727 -51.68 7.71 35.69
CA ILE A 727 -50.54 7.29 36.51
C ILE A 727 -49.19 7.52 35.84
N LEU A 728 -49.13 7.72 34.52
CA LEU A 728 -47.91 8.13 33.84
C LEU A 728 -47.99 9.60 33.41
N ASP A 729 -47.02 10.38 33.88
CA ASP A 729 -46.79 11.74 33.40
C ASP A 729 -45.45 11.85 32.66
N THR A 730 -45.25 12.96 31.93
CA THR A 730 -43.99 13.28 31.26
C THR A 730 -43.48 12.13 30.37
N ILE A 731 -44.40 11.51 29.60
CA ILE A 731 -44.08 10.36 28.76
C ILE A 731 -43.14 10.79 27.63
N LYS A 732 -42.05 10.05 27.48
CA LYS A 732 -40.98 10.22 26.50
C LYS A 732 -40.70 8.90 25.80
N ILE A 733 -40.16 8.98 24.60
CA ILE A 733 -39.75 7.83 23.80
C ILE A 733 -38.26 7.93 23.46
N TYR A 734 -37.58 6.79 23.46
CA TYR A 734 -36.14 6.70 23.25
C TYR A 734 -35.79 5.66 22.19
N ASP A 735 -34.77 5.96 21.39
CA ASP A 735 -34.07 5.01 20.54
C ASP A 735 -32.70 4.70 21.18
N GLY A 736 -32.61 3.52 21.82
CA GLY A 736 -31.51 3.20 22.73
C GLY A 736 -31.43 4.21 23.88
N ALA A 737 -30.32 4.95 23.97
CA ALA A 737 -30.11 5.98 24.98
C ALA A 737 -30.59 7.38 24.56
N THR A 738 -31.00 7.57 23.30
CA THR A 738 -31.31 8.89 22.73
C THR A 738 -32.79 9.19 22.84
N GLU A 739 -33.16 10.29 23.50
CA GLU A 739 -34.55 10.77 23.55
C GLU A 739 -34.98 11.27 22.16
N ILE A 740 -36.16 10.86 21.70
CA ILE A 740 -36.75 11.34 20.45
C ILE A 740 -37.54 12.63 20.74
N PRO A 741 -37.21 13.77 20.11
CA PRO A 741 -37.91 15.02 20.36
C PRO A 741 -39.35 14.99 19.82
N VAL A 742 -40.30 15.33 20.69
CA VAL A 742 -41.74 15.45 20.37
C VAL A 742 -42.13 16.92 20.18
N ASN A 743 -43.00 17.23 19.22
CA ASN A 743 -43.44 18.61 18.97
C ASN A 743 -44.63 19.01 19.88
N SER A 744 -45.53 18.08 20.12
CA SER A 744 -46.72 18.26 20.96
C SER A 744 -47.16 16.91 21.51
N SER A 745 -47.82 16.95 22.65
CA SER A 745 -48.47 15.79 23.25
C SER A 745 -49.92 16.13 23.60
N SER A 746 -50.83 15.20 23.39
CA SER A 746 -52.21 15.29 23.87
C SER A 746 -52.59 14.03 24.61
N GLN A 747 -53.38 14.17 25.68
CA GLN A 747 -53.91 13.03 26.42
C GLN A 747 -55.43 12.96 26.28
N THR A 748 -55.94 11.79 25.92
CA THR A 748 -57.37 11.49 25.84
C THR A 748 -57.69 10.29 26.71
N CYS A 749 -58.83 10.29 27.39
CA CYS A 749 -59.22 9.23 28.33
C CYS A 749 -60.64 8.76 28.08
N SER A 750 -60.94 7.52 28.49
CA SER A 750 -62.29 6.94 28.32
C SER A 750 -63.39 7.64 29.14
N GLY A 751 -63.02 8.42 30.17
CA GLY A 751 -63.92 9.27 30.97
C GLY A 751 -63.64 10.76 30.81
N THR A 752 -64.44 11.62 31.46
CA THR A 752 -64.29 13.10 31.41
C THR A 752 -62.97 13.59 32.03
N THR A 753 -62.42 12.83 32.98
CA THR A 753 -61.11 13.05 33.59
C THR A 753 -60.33 11.74 33.56
N CYS A 754 -59.00 11.81 33.38
CA CYS A 754 -58.11 10.64 33.36
C CYS A 754 -57.87 10.02 34.75
N SER A 755 -58.77 10.28 35.70
CA SER A 755 -58.60 10.05 37.13
C SER A 755 -59.53 8.95 37.69
N THR A 756 -60.11 8.14 36.80
CA THR A 756 -60.97 7.00 37.13
C THR A 756 -60.54 5.80 36.30
N THR A 757 -60.71 4.59 36.84
CA THR A 757 -60.28 3.35 36.19
C THR A 757 -60.72 3.25 34.72
N GLY A 758 -59.81 2.85 33.84
CA GLY A 758 -60.06 2.73 32.41
C GLY A 758 -58.80 2.80 31.54
N ARG A 759 -58.88 3.58 30.46
CA ARG A 759 -57.80 3.76 29.49
C ARG A 759 -57.50 5.24 29.26
N SER A 760 -56.22 5.55 29.08
CA SER A 760 -55.73 6.83 28.56
C SER A 760 -54.81 6.60 27.38
N THR A 761 -54.90 7.45 26.37
CA THR A 761 -53.94 7.49 25.27
C THR A 761 -53.21 8.81 25.34
N THR A 762 -51.89 8.75 25.51
CA THR A 762 -51.02 9.91 25.31
C THR A 762 -50.46 9.84 23.90
N THR A 763 -50.95 10.72 23.04
CA THR A 763 -50.50 10.84 21.65
C THR A 763 -49.35 11.81 21.57
N LEU A 764 -48.18 11.31 21.16
CA LEU A 764 -46.98 12.09 20.91
C LEU A 764 -46.87 12.34 19.42
N SER A 765 -46.88 13.61 19.01
CA SER A 765 -46.58 13.98 17.64
C SER A 765 -45.06 14.18 17.48
N ILE A 766 -44.54 13.82 16.31
CA ILE A 766 -43.10 13.78 16.03
C ILE A 766 -42.84 14.60 14.77
N SER A 767 -41.86 15.52 14.84
CA SER A 767 -41.49 16.31 13.67
C SER A 767 -40.80 15.44 12.62
N ALA A 768 -40.98 15.80 11.35
CA ALA A 768 -40.34 15.11 10.23
C ALA A 768 -38.82 15.03 10.44
N GLY A 769 -38.28 13.81 10.41
CA GLY A 769 -36.85 13.53 10.57
C GLY A 769 -36.39 13.13 11.98
N ASN A 770 -37.22 13.35 13.02
CA ASN A 770 -36.84 12.98 14.40
C ASN A 770 -36.88 11.47 14.65
N LEU A 771 -37.69 10.73 13.90
CA LEU A 771 -37.78 9.27 14.00
C LEU A 771 -37.95 8.63 12.62
N LYS A 772 -36.89 7.92 12.20
CA LYS A 772 -36.82 7.19 10.93
C LYS A 772 -36.48 5.71 11.20
N VAL A 773 -37.20 4.81 10.54
CA VAL A 773 -36.89 3.37 10.47
C VAL A 773 -36.37 3.09 9.07
N THR A 774 -35.12 2.63 8.99
CA THR A 774 -34.50 2.35 7.67
C THR A 774 -35.11 1.07 7.11
N LYS A 775 -35.38 1.04 5.80
CA LYS A 775 -35.91 -0.15 5.13
C LYS A 775 -35.02 -1.36 5.33
N GLY A 776 -35.62 -2.54 5.43
CA GLY A 776 -34.87 -3.77 5.71
C GLY A 776 -34.36 -3.88 7.15
N THR A 777 -34.78 -2.98 8.06
CA THR A 777 -34.34 -2.97 9.46
C THR A 777 -35.50 -2.87 10.44
N THR A 778 -35.22 -3.17 11.71
CA THR A 778 -36.15 -3.05 12.82
C THR A 778 -35.58 -2.05 13.84
N LYS A 779 -36.46 -1.24 14.45
CA LYS A 779 -36.10 -0.30 15.52
C LYS A 779 -36.93 -0.60 16.77
N VAL A 780 -36.28 -0.56 17.93
CA VAL A 780 -36.94 -0.74 19.24
C VAL A 780 -37.00 0.60 19.95
N LEU A 781 -38.22 1.05 20.27
CA LEU A 781 -38.48 2.29 20.98
C LEU A 781 -38.84 2.01 22.42
N SER A 782 -38.04 2.51 23.36
CA SER A 782 -38.36 2.47 24.79
C SER A 782 -39.29 3.62 25.16
N VAL A 783 -40.40 3.30 25.81
CA VAL A 783 -41.36 4.26 26.35
C VAL A 783 -41.06 4.46 27.83
N LYS A 784 -40.78 5.70 28.25
CA LYS A 784 -40.48 6.04 29.65
C LYS A 784 -41.40 7.16 30.13
N GLY A 785 -41.80 7.13 31.39
CA GLY A 785 -42.59 8.18 32.03
C GLY A 785 -42.34 8.22 33.53
N ASN A 786 -42.73 9.31 34.19
CA ASN A 786 -42.75 9.29 35.65
C ASN A 786 -44.02 8.60 36.11
N VAL A 787 -43.87 7.72 37.09
CA VAL A 787 -45.01 7.11 37.78
C VAL A 787 -45.53 8.13 38.77
N GLY A 788 -46.79 8.55 38.62
CA GLY A 788 -47.46 9.52 39.46
C GLY A 788 -47.58 9.08 40.92
N THR A 789 -47.89 10.03 41.78
CA THR A 789 -48.01 9.81 43.25
C THR A 789 -49.46 9.67 43.72
N ALA A 790 -50.44 9.79 42.81
CA ALA A 790 -51.86 9.80 43.16
C ALA A 790 -52.37 8.41 43.63
N ASP A 791 -51.88 7.33 43.01
CA ASP A 791 -52.18 5.96 43.41
C ASP A 791 -50.95 5.29 44.00
N THR A 792 -51.10 4.64 45.15
CA THR A 792 -50.02 3.92 45.85
C THR A 792 -50.19 2.40 45.86
N SER A 793 -51.20 1.90 45.15
CA SER A 793 -51.50 0.47 45.01
C SER A 793 -52.28 0.22 43.72
N GLY A 794 -52.24 -1.00 43.20
CA GLY A 794 -52.94 -1.40 41.98
C GLY A 794 -51.97 -1.80 40.86
N SER A 795 -52.43 -1.90 39.62
CA SER A 795 -51.54 -2.16 38.49
C SER A 795 -51.96 -1.47 37.20
N PHE A 796 -50.97 -1.19 36.35
CA PHE A 796 -51.13 -0.58 35.05
C PHE A 796 -50.22 -1.25 34.01
N LEU A 797 -50.58 -1.14 32.73
CA LEU A 797 -49.79 -1.61 31.60
C LEU A 797 -49.98 -0.73 30.38
N VAL A 798 -49.13 -0.89 29.36
CA VAL A 798 -49.29 -0.26 28.04
C VAL A 798 -49.83 -1.29 27.04
N GLU A 799 -50.94 -0.99 26.38
CA GLU A 799 -51.50 -1.80 25.29
C GLU A 799 -51.06 -1.24 23.93
N LEU A 800 -50.89 -2.14 22.96
CA LEU A 800 -50.76 -1.81 21.55
C LEU A 800 -52.02 -2.27 20.82
N VAL A 801 -52.71 -1.31 20.22
CA VAL A 801 -53.88 -1.51 19.34
C VAL A 801 -53.66 -0.73 18.04
N GLU A 802 -54.56 -0.90 17.08
CA GLU A 802 -54.56 -0.16 15.82
C GLU A 802 -54.64 1.36 16.03
N ASP A 803 -54.20 2.14 15.03
CA ASP A 803 -54.20 3.60 14.99
C ASP A 803 -53.33 4.34 16.03
N LEU A 804 -52.50 3.63 16.79
CA LEU A 804 -51.57 4.27 17.74
C LEU A 804 -50.32 4.84 17.06
N ILE A 805 -49.84 4.22 15.98
CA ILE A 805 -48.70 4.72 15.20
C ILE A 805 -49.23 5.32 13.90
N ALA A 806 -48.69 6.48 13.52
CA ALA A 806 -48.88 7.01 12.18
C ALA A 806 -47.54 7.23 11.50
N ALA A 807 -47.38 6.65 10.32
CA ALA A 807 -46.17 6.69 9.53
C ALA A 807 -46.42 7.20 8.11
N ILE A 808 -45.38 7.81 7.56
CA ILE A 808 -45.32 8.21 6.15
C ILE A 808 -44.03 7.66 5.53
N ASP A 809 -44.05 7.44 4.23
CA ASP A 809 -42.84 7.11 3.48
C ASP A 809 -41.98 8.36 3.21
N GLU A 810 -40.92 8.21 2.42
CA GLU A 810 -40.02 9.31 2.12
C GLU A 810 -40.63 10.39 1.21
N GLU A 811 -41.68 10.04 0.47
CA GLU A 811 -42.44 10.90 -0.44
C GLU A 811 -43.59 11.63 0.28
N GLY A 812 -43.88 11.23 1.53
CA GLY A 812 -44.90 11.86 2.38
C GLY A 812 -46.27 11.19 2.29
N GLN A 813 -46.36 10.02 1.66
CA GLN A 813 -47.60 9.24 1.57
C GLN A 813 -47.80 8.43 2.86
N THR A 814 -49.04 8.32 3.31
CA THR A 814 -49.39 7.51 4.49
C THR A 814 -49.08 6.04 4.26
N VAL A 815 -48.45 5.42 5.25
CA VAL A 815 -48.16 3.98 5.27
C VAL A 815 -49.21 3.30 6.13
N THR A 816 -49.90 2.29 5.60
CA THR A 816 -50.80 1.45 6.41
C THR A 816 -49.97 0.47 7.23
N GLU A 817 -49.90 0.67 8.54
CA GLU A 817 -49.17 -0.22 9.44
C GLU A 817 -49.91 -1.54 9.69
N THR A 818 -49.15 -2.63 9.85
CA THR A 818 -49.70 -3.91 10.30
C THR A 818 -49.43 -4.09 11.79
N TYR A 819 -50.49 -4.28 12.59
CA TYR A 819 -50.37 -4.39 14.04
C TYR A 819 -50.40 -5.85 14.50
N THR A 820 -49.46 -6.23 15.35
CA THR A 820 -49.61 -7.41 16.22
C THR A 820 -50.11 -6.92 17.58
N ALA A 821 -51.44 -6.94 17.77
CA ALA A 821 -52.06 -6.49 19.01
C ALA A 821 -51.47 -7.23 20.23
N GLY A 822 -51.20 -6.49 21.30
CA GLY A 822 -50.53 -7.04 22.47
C GLY A 822 -50.49 -6.03 23.62
N ALA A 823 -49.92 -6.46 24.74
CA ALA A 823 -49.72 -5.62 25.92
C ALA A 823 -48.31 -5.82 26.47
N ALA A 824 -47.70 -4.72 26.93
CA ALA A 824 -46.52 -4.78 27.77
C ALA A 824 -46.84 -5.47 29.10
N ALA A 825 -45.80 -5.84 29.84
CA ALA A 825 -45.99 -6.50 31.12
C ALA A 825 -46.70 -5.57 32.13
N SER A 826 -47.54 -6.15 33.00
CA SER A 826 -48.26 -5.40 34.03
C SER A 826 -47.33 -4.98 35.17
N MET A 827 -47.37 -3.69 35.52
CA MET A 827 -46.58 -3.06 36.57
C MET A 827 -47.45 -2.88 37.81
N THR A 828 -47.01 -3.44 38.94
CA THR A 828 -47.75 -3.37 40.21
C THR A 828 -47.26 -2.18 41.04
N LEU A 829 -48.16 -1.30 41.46
CA LEU A 829 -47.83 -0.14 42.28
C LEU A 829 -47.64 -0.51 43.76
N SER A 830 -46.70 0.17 44.42
CA SER A 830 -46.49 0.11 45.87
C SER A 830 -46.29 1.50 46.46
N SER A 831 -46.72 1.69 47.72
CA SER A 831 -46.59 2.94 48.49
C SER A 831 -45.16 3.23 48.94
N GLY A 832 -44.25 2.26 48.79
CA GLY A 832 -42.82 2.36 49.05
C GLY A 832 -42.12 1.01 48.84
N GLY A 833 -40.79 1.02 48.95
CA GLY A 833 -39.94 -0.15 48.74
C GLY A 833 -39.79 -1.03 49.97
N THR A 834 -38.91 -2.01 49.83
CA THR A 834 -38.58 -2.95 50.92
C THR A 834 -37.07 -2.95 51.17
N LEU A 835 -36.67 -2.68 52.42
CA LEU A 835 -35.31 -2.96 52.89
C LEU A 835 -35.30 -4.38 53.46
N GLN A 836 -34.69 -5.31 52.72
CA GLN A 836 -34.50 -6.68 53.19
C GLN A 836 -33.20 -6.76 53.99
N ILE A 837 -33.31 -7.20 55.23
CA ILE A 837 -32.18 -7.47 56.12
C ILE A 837 -32.03 -8.98 56.30
N SER A 838 -30.80 -9.45 56.30
CA SER A 838 -30.45 -10.80 56.74
C SER A 838 -29.16 -10.77 57.55
N LEU A 839 -29.00 -11.68 58.50
CA LEU A 839 -27.70 -11.83 59.18
C LEU A 839 -26.65 -12.39 58.22
N GLY A 840 -25.42 -11.90 58.35
CA GLY A 840 -24.25 -12.48 57.71
C GLY A 840 -23.68 -13.63 58.52
N THR A 841 -22.53 -14.18 58.11
CA THR A 841 -21.80 -15.14 58.94
C THR A 841 -21.18 -14.41 60.14
N ASP A 842 -21.77 -14.57 61.31
CA ASP A 842 -21.25 -14.04 62.55
C ASP A 842 -19.89 -14.68 62.92
N PRO A 843 -19.02 -13.94 63.61
CA PRO A 843 -17.87 -14.53 64.29
C PRO A 843 -18.32 -15.61 65.29
N LYS A 844 -17.49 -16.63 65.52
CA LYS A 844 -17.78 -17.65 66.54
C LYS A 844 -17.92 -16.97 67.91
N ALA A 845 -18.86 -17.47 68.72
CA ALA A 845 -18.91 -17.12 70.14
C ALA A 845 -17.51 -17.31 70.75
N ALA A 846 -17.04 -16.32 71.50
CA ALA A 846 -15.67 -16.26 71.95
C ALA A 846 -15.56 -15.62 73.34
N LEU A 847 -14.45 -15.93 74.00
CA LEU A 847 -14.01 -15.23 75.21
C LEU A 847 -13.32 -13.93 74.78
N VAL A 848 -13.76 -12.79 75.31
CA VAL A 848 -13.23 -11.46 74.98
C VAL A 848 -12.53 -10.88 76.19
N VAL A 849 -11.36 -10.28 75.98
CA VAL A 849 -10.64 -9.56 77.03
C VAL A 849 -11.25 -8.16 77.18
N GLY A 850 -11.65 -7.79 78.40
CA GLY A 850 -12.17 -6.45 78.69
C GLY A 850 -11.23 -5.34 78.21
N GLY A 851 -11.79 -4.27 77.64
CA GLY A 851 -11.04 -3.16 77.04
C GLY A 851 -10.67 -3.33 75.56
N THR A 852 -10.93 -4.49 74.96
CA THR A 852 -10.66 -4.75 73.53
C THR A 852 -11.87 -4.51 72.64
N THR A 853 -11.62 -4.15 71.37
CA THR A 853 -12.66 -4.03 70.34
C THR A 853 -12.66 -5.29 69.49
N VAL A 854 -13.80 -5.98 69.40
CA VAL A 854 -13.97 -7.19 68.61
C VAL A 854 -15.16 -7.07 67.66
N GLU A 855 -15.10 -7.79 66.55
CA GLU A 855 -16.27 -8.00 65.69
C GLU A 855 -17.27 -8.86 66.44
N ILE A 856 -18.52 -8.40 66.50
CA ILE A 856 -19.60 -9.08 67.23
C ILE A 856 -20.71 -9.60 66.32
N GLY A 857 -20.85 -9.09 65.09
CA GLY A 857 -21.85 -9.58 64.17
C GLY A 857 -21.81 -8.92 62.80
N LYS A 858 -22.57 -9.48 61.85
CA LYS A 858 -22.73 -8.93 60.49
C LYS A 858 -24.19 -8.94 60.06
N PHE A 859 -24.60 -7.94 59.30
CA PHE A 859 -25.89 -7.96 58.61
C PHE A 859 -25.76 -7.47 57.17
N ILE A 860 -26.58 -8.02 56.28
CA ILE A 860 -26.66 -7.69 54.87
C ILE A 860 -27.95 -6.90 54.67
N ALA A 861 -27.86 -5.76 53.98
CA ALA A 861 -29.00 -4.93 53.64
C ALA A 861 -29.17 -4.85 52.12
N LYS A 862 -30.36 -5.18 51.62
CA LYS A 862 -30.73 -5.09 50.21
C LYS A 862 -31.95 -4.20 50.00
N ALA A 863 -31.80 -3.19 49.14
CA ALA A 863 -32.89 -2.32 48.73
C ALA A 863 -33.69 -2.98 47.59
N LYS A 864 -35.00 -3.20 47.76
CA LYS A 864 -35.89 -3.71 46.72
C LYS A 864 -36.94 -2.68 46.33
N TYR A 865 -37.30 -2.67 45.05
CA TYR A 865 -38.33 -1.83 44.40
C TYR A 865 -38.03 -0.32 44.32
N GLU A 866 -37.23 0.23 45.24
CA GLU A 866 -36.59 1.55 45.11
C GLU A 866 -35.23 1.57 45.82
N GLY A 867 -34.44 2.64 45.59
CA GLY A 867 -33.25 2.92 46.40
C GLY A 867 -33.62 3.39 47.81
N MET A 868 -32.70 3.27 48.77
CA MET A 868 -32.92 3.51 50.19
C MET A 868 -31.89 4.46 50.78
N ASN A 869 -32.34 5.38 51.63
CA ASN A 869 -31.54 6.24 52.48
C ASN A 869 -31.74 5.84 53.94
N ILE A 870 -30.71 5.30 54.57
CA ILE A 870 -30.72 4.89 55.98
C ILE A 870 -30.12 6.02 56.81
N SER A 871 -30.82 6.46 57.86
CA SER A 871 -30.33 7.50 58.77
C SER A 871 -29.71 6.91 60.03
N ASP A 872 -30.30 5.85 60.56
CA ASP A 872 -29.93 5.30 61.86
C ASP A 872 -30.02 3.77 61.88
N VAL A 873 -29.06 3.16 62.56
CA VAL A 873 -29.02 1.72 62.85
C VAL A 873 -29.04 1.53 64.36
N GLY A 874 -30.11 0.91 64.86
CA GLY A 874 -30.34 0.69 66.28
C GLY A 874 -29.98 -0.72 66.72
N PHE A 875 -29.20 -0.81 67.80
CA PHE A 875 -28.79 -2.04 68.45
C PHE A 875 -29.40 -2.15 69.84
N GLN A 876 -29.74 -3.37 70.25
CA GLN A 876 -30.15 -3.69 71.61
C GLN A 876 -29.14 -4.64 72.23
N ILE A 877 -28.63 -4.31 73.40
CA ILE A 877 -27.71 -5.13 74.17
C ILE A 877 -28.54 -5.93 75.17
N VAL A 878 -28.34 -7.24 75.20
CA VAL A 878 -29.10 -8.18 76.03
C VAL A 878 -28.15 -9.14 76.72
N ALA A 879 -28.57 -9.65 77.88
CA ALA A 879 -27.84 -10.67 78.61
C ALA A 879 -27.68 -11.95 77.77
N ASN A 880 -26.56 -12.65 77.95
CA ASN A 880 -26.36 -13.95 77.35
C ASN A 880 -26.97 -15.07 78.20
N THR A 881 -28.06 -15.66 77.73
CA THR A 881 -28.73 -16.79 78.41
C THR A 881 -27.97 -18.13 78.30
N GLU A 882 -26.83 -18.17 77.58
CA GLU A 882 -26.00 -19.38 77.43
C GLU A 882 -24.86 -19.48 78.47
N THR A 883 -24.67 -18.47 79.34
CA THR A 883 -23.66 -18.46 80.42
C THR A 883 -24.32 -18.40 81.79
N ASP A 884 -23.68 -18.97 82.81
CA ASP A 884 -24.19 -18.95 84.21
C ASP A 884 -24.17 -17.54 84.87
N ILE A 885 -23.57 -16.54 84.19
CA ILE A 885 -23.45 -15.16 84.67
C ILE A 885 -23.95 -14.20 83.58
N ASP A 886 -25.09 -13.58 83.82
CA ASP A 886 -25.72 -12.62 82.91
C ASP A 886 -25.02 -11.25 82.97
N GLY A 887 -24.54 -10.78 81.82
CA GLY A 887 -24.09 -9.40 81.66
C GLY A 887 -25.21 -8.46 81.21
N ASP A 888 -24.89 -7.18 81.07
CA ASP A 888 -25.79 -6.17 80.51
C ASP A 888 -25.03 -5.13 79.65
N TYR A 889 -25.65 -3.98 79.41
CA TYR A 889 -25.05 -2.91 78.61
C TYR A 889 -23.79 -2.31 79.25
N ASN A 890 -23.58 -2.49 80.55
CA ASN A 890 -22.37 -2.04 81.22
C ASN A 890 -21.12 -2.80 80.79
N ASN A 891 -21.25 -3.96 80.13
CA ASN A 891 -20.13 -4.72 79.55
C ASN A 891 -19.59 -4.15 78.24
N ILE A 892 -20.30 -3.21 77.60
CA ILE A 892 -19.90 -2.60 76.33
C ILE A 892 -19.71 -1.10 76.54
N ASP A 893 -18.54 -0.56 76.19
CA ASP A 893 -18.27 0.88 76.23
C ASP A 893 -18.79 1.58 74.95
N GLN A 894 -18.67 0.91 73.80
CA GLN A 894 -18.91 1.52 72.49
C GLN A 894 -19.27 0.46 71.45
N ILE A 895 -20.17 0.80 70.52
CA ILE A 895 -20.46 0.03 69.33
C ILE A 895 -20.08 0.84 68.09
N GLU A 896 -19.50 0.18 67.10
CA GLU A 896 -19.10 0.75 65.81
C GLU A 896 -19.76 -0.02 64.67
N LEU A 897 -20.22 0.72 63.67
CA LEU A 897 -20.73 0.19 62.41
C LEU A 897 -19.67 0.37 61.32
N TRP A 898 -19.41 -0.67 60.54
CA TRP A 898 -18.43 -0.67 59.47
C TRP A 898 -19.05 -1.22 58.18
N GLU A 899 -18.61 -0.76 57.01
CA GLU A 899 -18.82 -1.49 55.76
C GLU A 899 -17.80 -2.63 55.69
N GLN A 900 -18.20 -3.81 55.20
CA GLN A 900 -17.28 -4.95 55.11
C GLN A 900 -16.04 -4.58 54.26
N GLY A 901 -14.84 -4.75 54.83
CA GLY A 901 -13.58 -4.37 54.17
C GLY A 901 -13.21 -2.88 54.27
N GLY A 902 -14.04 -2.07 54.93
CA GLY A 902 -13.76 -0.65 55.17
C GLY A 902 -12.60 -0.42 56.14
N SER A 903 -11.88 0.70 55.95
CA SER A 903 -10.73 1.11 56.78
C SER A 903 -11.09 2.03 57.96
N ALA A 904 -12.33 2.51 58.03
CA ALA A 904 -12.85 3.34 59.12
C ALA A 904 -14.31 2.97 59.46
N ALA A 905 -14.73 3.27 60.69
CA ALA A 905 -16.12 3.12 61.11
C ALA A 905 -17.01 4.12 60.37
N LEU A 906 -18.18 3.66 59.89
CA LEU A 906 -19.25 4.48 59.32
C LEU A 906 -19.96 5.33 60.38
N GLY A 907 -19.93 4.86 61.63
CA GLY A 907 -20.46 5.57 62.77
C GLY A 907 -20.15 4.81 64.05
N THR A 908 -20.15 5.53 65.16
CA THR A 908 -19.72 5.03 66.45
C THR A 908 -20.60 5.61 67.55
N GLN A 909 -21.07 4.77 68.46
CA GLN A 909 -21.95 5.17 69.55
C GLN A 909 -21.40 4.68 70.90
N ILE A 910 -21.29 5.61 71.86
CA ILE A 910 -20.99 5.27 73.26
C ILE A 910 -22.22 4.60 73.88
N VAL A 911 -22.02 3.48 74.55
CA VAL A 911 -23.08 2.71 75.18
C VAL A 911 -23.26 3.18 76.62
N ASN A 912 -24.45 3.70 76.93
CA ASN A 912 -24.84 4.15 78.26
C ASN A 912 -26.23 3.64 78.67
N ALA A 913 -26.84 2.81 77.83
CA ALA A 913 -28.13 2.17 78.03
C ALA A 913 -28.20 0.88 77.20
N ALA A 914 -29.20 0.03 77.47
CA ALA A 914 -29.44 -1.22 76.74
C ALA A 914 -29.77 -1.03 75.25
N ARG A 915 -30.02 0.20 74.78
CA ARG A 915 -30.20 0.53 73.36
C ARG A 915 -29.15 1.54 72.93
N ALA A 916 -28.48 1.25 71.83
CA ALA A 916 -27.47 2.12 71.23
C ALA A 916 -27.84 2.37 69.76
N THR A 917 -27.84 3.63 69.35
CA THR A 917 -28.20 4.02 67.98
C THR A 917 -27.01 4.67 67.32
N ILE A 918 -26.62 4.14 66.16
CA ILE A 918 -25.60 4.76 65.32
C ILE A 918 -26.30 5.55 64.23
N THR A 919 -26.19 6.87 64.29
CA THR A 919 -26.59 7.76 63.20
C THR A 919 -25.50 7.76 62.15
N ALA A 920 -25.78 7.17 60.99
CA ALA A 920 -24.86 7.09 59.86
C ALA A 920 -25.69 7.20 58.57
N PRO A 921 -25.51 8.25 57.75
CA PRO A 921 -26.21 8.38 56.48
C PRO A 921 -25.66 7.34 55.48
N LEU A 922 -26.43 6.31 55.19
CA LEU A 922 -26.07 5.26 54.23
C LEU A 922 -27.04 5.28 53.06
N THR A 923 -26.54 5.05 51.86
CA THR A 923 -27.35 4.99 50.64
C THR A 923 -27.21 3.63 49.97
N LEU A 924 -28.34 3.04 49.58
CA LEU A 924 -28.40 1.84 48.74
C LEU A 924 -29.15 2.18 47.45
N ALA A 925 -28.54 1.94 46.29
CA ALA A 925 -29.25 2.01 45.02
C ALA A 925 -30.28 0.87 44.91
N LEU A 926 -31.24 0.99 43.98
CA LEU A 926 -32.21 -0.08 43.69
C LEU A 926 -31.47 -1.41 43.43
N ASP A 927 -31.93 -2.48 44.07
CA ASP A 927 -31.39 -3.84 44.05
C ASP A 927 -29.95 -3.99 44.56
N GLN A 928 -29.33 -2.93 45.08
CA GLN A 928 -28.01 -2.99 45.70
C GLN A 928 -28.07 -3.74 47.03
N GLU A 929 -27.06 -4.58 47.24
CA GLU A 929 -26.81 -5.32 48.47
C GLU A 929 -25.48 -4.88 49.09
N LYS A 930 -25.46 -4.62 50.40
CA LYS A 930 -24.24 -4.30 51.16
C LYS A 930 -24.18 -5.06 52.47
N THR A 931 -22.98 -5.51 52.84
CA THR A 931 -22.70 -6.13 54.15
C THR A 931 -22.11 -5.11 55.11
N TYR A 932 -22.72 -5.01 56.28
CA TYR A 932 -22.25 -4.21 57.40
C TYR A 932 -21.73 -5.10 58.53
N VAL A 933 -20.63 -4.65 59.13
CA VAL A 933 -19.94 -5.32 60.24
C VAL A 933 -20.14 -4.49 61.50
N VAL A 934 -20.53 -5.15 62.59
CA VAL A 934 -20.72 -4.51 63.90
C VAL A 934 -19.56 -4.92 64.78
N LYS A 935 -18.89 -3.93 65.36
CA LYS A 935 -17.82 -4.14 66.35
C LYS A 935 -18.24 -3.55 67.68
N ALA A 936 -17.88 -4.20 68.79
CA ALA A 936 -18.08 -3.67 70.13
C ALA A 936 -16.75 -3.57 70.85
N LYS A 937 -16.56 -2.45 71.55
CA LYS A 937 -15.50 -2.27 72.54
C LYS A 937 -16.03 -2.70 73.90
N PHE A 938 -15.46 -3.77 74.43
CA PHE A 938 -15.81 -4.30 75.75
C PHE A 938 -15.18 -3.44 76.84
N LYS A 939 -15.85 -3.35 77.99
CA LYS A 939 -15.43 -2.45 79.08
C LYS A 939 -14.15 -2.96 79.74
N ALA A 940 -13.27 -2.07 80.15
CA ALA A 940 -12.08 -2.51 80.89
C ALA A 940 -12.48 -3.02 82.29
N LEU A 941 -12.22 -4.31 82.56
CA LEU A 941 -12.52 -4.92 83.86
C LEU A 941 -11.44 -4.57 84.90
N THR A 942 -11.85 -4.07 86.07
CA THR A 942 -10.95 -3.74 87.19
C THR A 942 -11.06 -4.76 88.33
N SER A 943 -10.13 -4.73 89.29
CA SER A 943 -10.06 -5.69 90.42
C SER A 943 -11.11 -5.48 91.52
N ASN A 944 -12.01 -4.50 91.39
CA ASN A 944 -12.95 -4.13 92.46
C ASN A 944 -14.29 -4.89 92.37
N ALA A 945 -14.77 -5.40 93.51
CA ALA A 945 -16.04 -6.12 93.66
C ALA A 945 -17.30 -5.26 93.50
N SER A 946 -17.16 -3.97 93.15
CA SER A 946 -18.27 -3.02 92.93
C SER A 946 -18.27 -2.46 91.50
N ALA A 947 -17.61 -3.13 90.56
CA ALA A 947 -17.59 -2.73 89.16
C ALA A 947 -18.95 -2.98 88.49
N SER A 948 -19.33 -2.11 87.54
CA SER A 948 -20.58 -2.23 86.77
C SER A 948 -20.58 -3.40 85.77
N ALA A 949 -19.43 -4.01 85.53
CA ALA A 949 -19.22 -5.19 84.68
C ALA A 949 -18.22 -6.11 85.38
N LEU A 950 -18.48 -7.42 85.35
CA LEU A 950 -17.69 -8.45 86.03
C LEU A 950 -17.11 -9.46 85.04
N SER A 951 -15.99 -10.07 85.42
CA SER A 951 -15.39 -11.15 84.65
C SER A 951 -16.29 -12.38 84.68
N GLY A 952 -16.58 -12.95 83.51
CA GLY A 952 -17.44 -14.11 83.32
C GLY A 952 -18.84 -13.77 82.84
N GLU A 953 -19.22 -12.48 82.84
CA GLU A 953 -20.50 -12.02 82.32
C GLU A 953 -20.60 -12.23 80.80
N GLY A 954 -21.72 -12.77 80.36
CA GLY A 954 -22.02 -12.94 78.94
C GLY A 954 -22.97 -11.87 78.42
N VAL A 955 -22.67 -11.35 77.23
CA VAL A 955 -23.48 -10.34 76.53
C VAL A 955 -23.74 -10.73 75.08
N MET A 956 -24.92 -10.38 74.58
CA MET A 956 -25.31 -10.46 73.17
C MET A 956 -25.77 -9.10 72.67
N VAL A 957 -25.60 -8.86 71.37
CA VAL A 957 -26.13 -7.66 70.70
C VAL A 957 -27.09 -8.10 69.61
N LYS A 958 -28.24 -7.41 69.54
CA LYS A 958 -29.28 -7.63 68.54
C LYS A 958 -29.43 -6.39 67.67
N LEU A 959 -29.55 -6.58 66.36
CA LEU A 959 -30.04 -5.53 65.46
C LEU A 959 -31.53 -5.29 65.76
N SER A 960 -31.86 -4.11 66.30
CA SER A 960 -33.17 -3.82 66.89
C SER A 960 -34.09 -3.08 65.92
N TYR A 961 -33.57 -2.08 65.22
CA TYR A 961 -34.34 -1.29 64.23
C TYR A 961 -33.40 -0.57 63.25
N ILE A 962 -33.93 -0.17 62.10
CA ILE A 962 -33.25 0.69 61.13
C ILE A 962 -34.24 1.77 60.71
N TYR A 963 -33.85 3.05 60.84
CA TYR A 963 -34.61 4.15 60.28
C TYR A 963 -34.17 4.38 58.82
N VAL A 964 -35.09 4.17 57.90
CA VAL A 964 -34.85 4.20 56.46
C VAL A 964 -35.98 4.94 55.75
N LYS A 965 -35.63 5.68 54.70
CA LYS A 965 -36.57 6.30 53.76
C LYS A 965 -36.27 5.83 52.34
N GLY A 966 -37.31 5.70 51.55
CA GLY A 966 -37.19 5.48 50.11
C GLY A 966 -36.60 6.70 49.39
N THR A 967 -36.19 6.49 48.16
CA THR A 967 -35.64 7.54 47.28
C THR A 967 -36.68 8.09 46.31
N ALA A 968 -37.78 7.37 46.07
CA ALA A 968 -38.87 7.85 45.22
C ALA A 968 -39.64 8.97 45.93
N VAL A 969 -40.09 9.98 45.17
CA VAL A 969 -40.79 11.16 45.70
C VAL A 969 -42.13 10.79 46.36
N GLY A 970 -42.77 9.71 45.90
CA GLY A 970 -44.02 9.19 46.46
C GLY A 970 -43.86 8.12 47.54
N SER A 971 -42.63 7.79 47.94
CA SER A 971 -42.38 6.78 48.98
C SER A 971 -42.84 7.31 50.34
N SER A 972 -43.92 6.71 50.86
CA SER A 972 -44.55 7.09 52.13
C SER A 972 -44.18 6.15 53.28
N SER A 973 -43.78 4.92 52.97
CA SER A 973 -43.42 3.89 53.93
C SER A 973 -42.44 2.88 53.34
N VAL A 974 -41.31 2.63 53.99
CA VAL A 974 -40.41 1.51 53.64
C VAL A 974 -40.75 0.32 54.52
N THR A 975 -40.96 -0.84 53.90
CA THR A 975 -41.10 -2.10 54.65
C THR A 975 -39.72 -2.63 55.01
N THR A 976 -39.42 -2.80 56.30
CA THR A 976 -38.18 -3.45 56.75
C THR A 976 -38.44 -4.91 57.11
N ASN A 977 -37.87 -5.85 56.37
CA ASN A 977 -38.03 -7.28 56.61
C ASN A 977 -36.75 -7.90 57.17
N GLY A 978 -36.87 -8.85 58.10
CA GLY A 978 -35.72 -9.64 58.59
C GLY A 978 -34.91 -9.01 59.72
N ILE A 979 -35.48 -8.04 60.45
CA ILE A 979 -34.91 -7.51 61.69
C ILE A 979 -35.43 -8.35 62.87
N SER A 980 -34.65 -9.25 63.46
CA SER A 980 -34.98 -9.83 64.79
C SER A 980 -33.93 -10.73 65.45
N ASP A 981 -32.83 -11.10 64.80
CA ASP A 981 -31.95 -12.15 65.36
C ASP A 981 -30.81 -11.57 66.22
N ASN A 982 -30.46 -12.30 67.28
CA ASN A 982 -29.31 -11.99 68.13
C ASN A 982 -28.03 -12.33 67.34
N PHE A 983 -27.04 -11.45 67.39
CA PHE A 983 -25.68 -11.86 67.07
C PHE A 983 -25.17 -12.85 68.11
N LYS A 984 -24.03 -13.49 67.82
CA LYS A 984 -23.42 -14.45 68.74
C LYS A 984 -23.08 -13.85 70.10
N ALA A 985 -23.14 -14.70 71.12
CA ALA A 985 -22.79 -14.35 72.49
C ALA A 985 -21.28 -14.26 72.69
N PHE A 986 -20.89 -13.35 73.56
CA PHE A 986 -19.51 -13.16 73.98
C PHE A 986 -19.44 -13.12 75.50
N THR A 987 -18.42 -13.77 76.07
CA THR A 987 -18.15 -13.75 77.50
C THR A 987 -16.97 -12.84 77.77
N GLU A 988 -17.17 -11.81 78.59
CA GLU A 988 -16.14 -10.86 78.94
C GLU A 988 -15.28 -11.41 80.09
N LEU A 989 -13.97 -11.52 79.89
CA LEU A 989 -13.02 -11.98 80.89
C LEU A 989 -11.93 -10.94 81.14
N LYS A 990 -11.38 -10.93 82.36
CA LYS A 990 -10.19 -10.11 82.68
C LYS A 990 -8.98 -10.48 81.83
N SER A 991 -8.82 -11.76 81.54
CA SER A 991 -7.78 -12.31 80.67
C SER A 991 -8.23 -13.65 80.12
N VAL A 992 -7.83 -13.97 78.88
CA VAL A 992 -8.02 -15.30 78.29
C VAL A 992 -6.67 -16.03 78.34
N PRO A 993 -6.51 -17.11 79.12
CA PRO A 993 -5.25 -17.84 79.21
C PRO A 993 -4.92 -18.49 77.86
N THR A 994 -3.66 -18.37 77.43
CA THR A 994 -3.20 -19.09 76.23
C THR A 994 -2.57 -20.42 76.65
N VAL A 995 -3.21 -21.53 76.29
CA VAL A 995 -2.67 -22.88 76.52
C VAL A 995 -1.90 -23.33 75.28
N THR A 996 -0.60 -23.56 75.43
CA THR A 996 0.26 -24.11 74.37
C THR A 996 0.73 -25.51 74.75
N VAL A 997 0.30 -26.52 73.98
CA VAL A 997 0.79 -27.89 74.16
C VAL A 997 2.24 -27.94 73.68
N THR A 998 3.15 -28.35 74.55
CA THR A 998 4.56 -28.51 74.19
C THR A 998 4.75 -29.92 73.63
N PRO A 999 5.32 -30.12 72.42
CA PRO A 999 5.50 -31.44 71.84
C PRO A 999 6.36 -32.35 72.73
N PHE A 1000 5.92 -33.60 72.91
CA PHE A 1000 6.62 -34.63 73.70
C PHE A 1000 7.45 -35.51 72.77
N THR A 1001 8.75 -35.70 73.06
CA THR A 1001 9.71 -36.44 72.19
C THR A 1001 10.05 -37.85 72.68
N GLY A 1002 9.29 -38.42 73.62
CA GLY A 1002 9.50 -39.79 74.11
C GLY A 1002 8.83 -40.83 73.21
N ALA A 1003 9.63 -41.72 72.61
CA ALA A 1003 9.17 -42.86 71.80
C ALA A 1003 8.32 -43.83 72.65
N GLY A 1004 7.25 -44.33 72.05
CA GLY A 1004 6.15 -45.00 72.75
C GLY A 1004 6.47 -46.33 73.45
N VAL A 1005 5.45 -46.74 74.21
CA VAL A 1005 5.24 -47.98 74.98
C VAL A 1005 5.69 -47.91 76.45
N ILE A 1006 4.69 -47.73 77.32
CA ILE A 1006 4.78 -47.91 78.79
C ILE A 1006 4.96 -49.41 79.06
N THR A 1007 6.11 -49.83 79.57
CA THR A 1007 6.46 -51.26 79.75
C THR A 1007 6.62 -51.69 81.22
N SER A 1008 6.38 -50.82 82.20
CA SER A 1008 6.41 -51.16 83.63
C SER A 1008 5.60 -50.18 84.49
N ASN A 1009 5.36 -50.53 85.76
CA ASN A 1009 4.59 -49.77 86.76
C ASN A 1009 5.28 -48.46 87.23
N GLU A 1010 5.87 -47.70 86.32
CA GLU A 1010 6.49 -46.40 86.62
C GLU A 1010 5.59 -45.22 86.20
N VAL A 1011 5.59 -44.14 86.99
CA VAL A 1011 4.85 -42.91 86.70
C VAL A 1011 5.42 -42.23 85.45
N THR A 1012 4.63 -42.16 84.38
CA THR A 1012 5.02 -41.57 83.08
C THR A 1012 4.14 -40.37 82.73
N ASN A 1013 4.75 -39.26 82.31
CA ASN A 1013 4.04 -38.07 81.85
C ASN A 1013 3.46 -38.26 80.44
N LEU A 1014 2.15 -38.07 80.28
CA LEU A 1014 1.41 -38.33 79.03
C LEU A 1014 1.17 -37.09 78.15
N LEU A 1015 1.23 -35.89 78.72
CA LEU A 1015 1.01 -34.62 78.04
C LEU A 1015 1.69 -33.49 78.80
N LYS A 1016 2.27 -32.52 78.10
CA LYS A 1016 2.79 -31.27 78.70
C LYS A 1016 2.22 -30.08 77.96
N PHE A 1017 1.69 -29.12 78.70
CA PHE A 1017 1.23 -27.83 78.18
C PHE A 1017 1.69 -26.71 79.09
N ASN A 1018 1.90 -25.53 78.51
CA ASN A 1018 2.14 -24.30 79.21
C ASN A 1018 0.87 -23.46 79.16
N ILE A 1019 0.40 -23.02 80.32
CA ILE A 1019 -0.64 -22.00 80.42
C ILE A 1019 0.07 -20.67 80.65
N LEU A 1020 -0.10 -19.73 79.73
CA LEU A 1020 0.34 -18.35 79.91
C LEU A 1020 -0.88 -17.51 80.33
N GLU A 1021 -0.96 -17.15 81.60
CA GLU A 1021 -1.84 -16.09 82.09
C GLU A 1021 -1.07 -14.77 82.16
N HIS A 1022 -1.58 -13.75 81.48
CA HIS A 1022 -1.12 -12.37 81.66
C HIS A 1022 -1.80 -11.78 82.90
N TYR A 1023 -1.42 -12.23 84.12
CA TYR A 1023 -1.28 -11.45 85.36
C TYR A 1023 -1.11 -12.40 86.57
N TYR A 1024 -0.15 -12.08 87.43
CA TYR A 1024 0.35 -12.87 88.56
C TYR A 1024 -0.73 -13.24 89.59
N GLN A 1025 -1.16 -14.51 89.64
CA GLN A 1025 -1.29 -15.32 90.88
C GLN A 1025 -1.31 -16.82 90.54
N THR A 1026 -0.47 -17.58 91.24
CA THR A 1026 -0.21 -19.01 91.04
C THR A 1026 -1.41 -19.86 91.48
N LEU A 1027 -2.08 -20.54 90.53
CA LEU A 1027 -3.03 -21.61 90.87
C LEU A 1027 -2.26 -22.94 90.97
N ALA A 1028 -2.09 -23.46 92.18
CA ALA A 1028 -1.57 -24.82 92.40
C ALA A 1028 -2.74 -25.80 92.42
N ILE A 1029 -2.86 -26.63 91.39
CA ILE A 1029 -3.75 -27.80 91.39
C ILE A 1029 -2.86 -29.04 91.51
N SER A 1030 -2.90 -29.72 92.64
CA SER A 1030 -2.33 -31.06 92.81
C SER A 1030 -3.34 -32.10 92.34
N TRP A 1031 -2.93 -33.03 91.49
CA TRP A 1031 -3.63 -34.29 91.27
C TRP A 1031 -3.14 -35.35 92.25
#